data_AF-A0A0S9QJE3-F1
#
_entry.id   AF-A0A0S9QJE3-F1
#
_cell.length_a   1.000
_cell.length_b   1.000
_cell.length_c   1.000
_cell.angle_alpha   90.00
_cell.angle_beta   90.00
_cell.angle_gamma   90.00
#
_symmetry.space_group_name_H-M   'P 1'
#
loop_
_entity.id
_entity.type
_entity.pdbx_description
1 polymer ?
#
loop_
_entity_poly.entity_id
_entity_poly.type
_entity_poly.pdbx_seq_one_letter_code
_entity_poly.pdbx_strand_id
1 'polypeptide(L)'
;MVAPLVTAGATATEPVLKGEVGKLEPWSSETNHTDYWAKLYADHGAVCYSAKGSTSHGKITDGGKTVTLNAYGKDWYGDHWELLVIKGGSDYNNVIVHPKAGVAYASPPNKNNQADVSHWIVCKGKTPDTPQPEAPSQDLTCTAIVVDYHRALKNGDHINISYAKDKQVNAYVDQNIQGGWNTLGLRFSDGSTRPLTKAEVKSGVINWKYSALIPTDAYTISFVQTNETDTWPDLECGEEDAPPAVVTPSLSYTAPTCAADGSVTPSDDANWTSTKNEDGSTTWTAAPKDRTVFTEGAQITWKVPSLTKLSPTSEDCRPGQPDPVKTITPASTYDCTSTSVSTTTTTTITPFAWNGEKWVLGTPETTAKDEKRPMTAAEKKECPLPVEDPKHSEWKDGEWVCGDTTVTQTREKTTTTYAYNDEGTAVPTVTKTEETQTRDLTSEEIGEACDLVPGEIESVCVGDVPFLGYEVSLPEGFETVDGNPVTITFVNPTEGGENFVADNQPLSGTLLWPGASNVAPKMWPGWELVNGEYVKTDGNYDWTRKGVTVRFEVNPSYSTEVFYPEASAVCANPPVGGGDDPSTPTTGTPASTDPEALAVTGGGISPMFAVAGGAVLLAGIATVAFAAYRRRQASAE
;
A
#
# COMPACT_ATOMS: atom_id res chain seq x y z
N MET A 1 -40.83 -21.65 -42.74
CA MET A 1 -40.80 -20.95 -41.43
C MET A 1 -41.13 -19.50 -41.69
N VAL A 2 -42.08 -18.91 -40.97
CA VAL A 2 -42.38 -17.47 -40.99
C VAL A 2 -42.59 -17.07 -39.53
N ALA A 3 -41.85 -16.07 -39.05
CA ALA A 3 -41.96 -15.61 -37.67
C ALA A 3 -43.21 -14.73 -37.50
N PRO A 4 -43.98 -14.88 -36.41
CA PRO A 4 -45.06 -13.95 -36.10
C PRO A 4 -44.47 -12.59 -35.70
N LEU A 5 -45.03 -11.52 -36.25
CA LEU A 5 -44.64 -10.15 -35.92
C LEU A 5 -45.14 -9.81 -34.50
N VAL A 6 -44.23 -9.63 -33.54
CA VAL A 6 -44.59 -9.22 -32.18
C VAL A 6 -44.91 -7.73 -32.17
N THR A 7 -46.17 -7.40 -32.42
CA THR A 7 -46.67 -6.03 -32.29
C THR A 7 -46.72 -5.66 -30.81
N ALA A 8 -45.93 -4.66 -30.40
CA ALA A 8 -45.95 -4.17 -29.02
C ALA A 8 -47.33 -3.55 -28.71
N GLY A 9 -48.06 -4.17 -27.78
CA GLY A 9 -49.32 -3.62 -27.28
C GLY A 9 -49.06 -2.38 -26.43
N ALA A 10 -49.52 -1.22 -26.88
CA ALA A 10 -49.48 -0.01 -26.08
C ALA A 10 -50.38 -0.19 -24.84
N THR A 11 -49.80 -0.06 -23.65
CA THR A 11 -50.54 0.01 -22.40
C THR A 11 -51.42 1.27 -22.42
N ALA A 12 -52.74 1.09 -22.56
CA ALA A 12 -53.68 2.20 -22.46
C ALA A 12 -53.66 2.75 -21.03
N THR A 13 -53.28 4.02 -20.87
CA THR A 13 -53.35 4.71 -19.58
C THR A 13 -54.79 4.74 -19.10
N GLU A 14 -55.04 4.30 -17.86
CA GLU A 14 -56.38 4.39 -17.27
C GLU A 14 -56.83 5.87 -17.20
N PRO A 15 -58.10 6.17 -17.51
CA PRO A 15 -58.58 7.55 -17.53
C PRO A 15 -58.61 8.12 -16.11
N VAL A 16 -57.99 9.29 -15.92
CA VAL A 16 -58.06 10.04 -14.66
C VAL A 16 -59.51 10.49 -14.44
N LEU A 17 -60.21 9.83 -13.51
CA LEU A 17 -61.59 10.13 -13.16
C LEU A 17 -61.63 11.28 -12.15
N LYS A 18 -62.58 12.20 -12.33
CA LYS A 18 -62.88 13.25 -11.35
C LYS A 18 -63.90 12.72 -10.34
N GLY A 19 -63.59 12.87 -9.05
CA GLY A 19 -64.40 12.37 -7.93
C GLY A 19 -63.89 11.03 -7.36
N GLU A 20 -64.44 10.62 -6.21
CA GLU A 20 -64.09 9.35 -5.57
C GLU A 20 -64.58 8.15 -6.41
N VAL A 21 -63.69 7.19 -6.68
CA VAL A 21 -63.97 5.98 -7.45
C VAL A 21 -64.22 4.82 -6.47
N GLY A 22 -65.35 4.14 -6.63
CA GLY A 22 -65.66 2.90 -5.91
C GLY A 22 -65.28 1.68 -6.74
N LYS A 23 -66.00 0.57 -6.53
CA LYS A 23 -65.80 -0.64 -7.31
C LYS A 23 -66.42 -0.47 -8.70
N LEU A 24 -65.62 -0.60 -9.75
CA LEU A 24 -66.13 -0.69 -11.12
C LEU A 24 -66.73 -2.09 -11.36
N GLU A 25 -68.04 -2.16 -11.57
CA GLU A 25 -68.74 -3.39 -11.93
C GLU A 25 -69.10 -3.37 -13.43
N PRO A 26 -68.88 -4.45 -14.20
CA PRO A 26 -69.21 -4.49 -15.62
C PRO A 26 -70.65 -4.08 -15.92
N TRP A 27 -70.85 -3.31 -17.00
CA TRP A 27 -72.19 -2.88 -17.37
C TRP A 27 -73.02 -4.04 -17.94
N SER A 28 -74.26 -4.17 -17.47
CA SER A 28 -75.28 -5.06 -18.04
C SER A 28 -76.67 -4.40 -17.99
N SER A 29 -77.59 -4.90 -18.81
CA SER A 29 -78.98 -4.40 -18.78
C SER A 29 -79.65 -4.57 -17.41
N GLU A 30 -79.28 -5.59 -16.62
CA GLU A 30 -79.85 -5.81 -15.29
C GLU A 30 -79.30 -4.80 -14.27
N THR A 31 -78.00 -4.50 -14.32
CA THR A 31 -77.35 -3.52 -13.42
C THR A 31 -77.90 -2.09 -13.55
N ASN A 32 -78.59 -1.77 -14.65
CA ASN A 32 -79.31 -0.51 -14.84
C ASN A 32 -80.56 -0.35 -13.94
N HIS A 33 -81.09 -1.42 -13.37
CA HIS A 33 -82.37 -1.40 -12.64
C HIS A 33 -82.18 -1.44 -11.12
N THR A 34 -83.11 -0.81 -10.39
CA THR A 34 -83.15 -0.77 -8.91
C THR A 34 -83.24 -2.16 -8.30
N ASP A 35 -84.00 -3.03 -8.94
CA ASP A 35 -84.48 -4.29 -8.39
C ASP A 35 -83.35 -5.33 -8.30
N TYR A 36 -82.36 -5.23 -9.21
CA TYR A 36 -81.10 -5.98 -9.15
C TYR A 36 -80.34 -5.66 -7.86
N TRP A 37 -80.15 -4.37 -7.56
CA TRP A 37 -79.39 -3.92 -6.37
C TRP A 37 -80.16 -4.15 -5.08
N ALA A 38 -81.48 -3.93 -5.07
CA ALA A 38 -82.34 -4.22 -3.92
C ALA A 38 -82.35 -5.72 -3.56
N LYS A 39 -82.34 -6.58 -4.59
CA LYS A 39 -82.24 -8.04 -4.39
C LYS A 39 -80.84 -8.48 -3.94
N LEU A 40 -79.78 -7.82 -4.42
CA LEU A 40 -78.40 -8.15 -4.05
C LEU A 40 -78.06 -7.78 -2.59
N TYR A 41 -78.74 -6.77 -2.04
CA TYR A 41 -78.60 -6.31 -0.64
C TYR A 41 -79.89 -6.55 0.16
N ALA A 42 -80.62 -7.63 -0.15
CA ALA A 42 -81.93 -7.93 0.46
C ALA A 42 -81.84 -8.19 1.98
N ASP A 43 -80.75 -8.79 2.45
CA ASP A 43 -80.52 -9.09 3.87
C ASP A 43 -80.31 -7.83 4.73
N HIS A 44 -79.95 -6.71 4.10
CA HIS A 44 -79.86 -5.37 4.69
C HIS A 44 -81.18 -4.57 4.51
N GLY A 45 -82.23 -5.23 4.00
CA GLY A 45 -83.52 -4.62 3.70
C GLY A 45 -83.47 -3.53 2.64
N ALA A 46 -82.49 -3.56 1.72
CA ALA A 46 -82.14 -2.44 0.86
C ALA A 46 -83.27 -1.98 -0.09
N VAL A 47 -83.72 -0.73 0.06
CA VAL A 47 -84.69 -0.10 -0.85
C VAL A 47 -83.97 0.88 -1.78
N CYS A 48 -83.97 0.57 -3.08
CA CYS A 48 -83.23 1.30 -4.11
C CYS A 48 -84.09 2.25 -4.94
N TYR A 49 -83.53 3.42 -5.27
CA TYR A 49 -84.17 4.49 -6.03
C TYR A 49 -83.30 4.90 -7.21
N SER A 50 -83.90 5.03 -8.41
CA SER A 50 -83.21 5.55 -9.61
C SER A 50 -83.43 7.05 -9.77
N ALA A 51 -82.38 7.78 -10.14
CA ALA A 51 -82.35 9.23 -10.20
C ALA A 51 -81.64 9.75 -11.45
N LYS A 52 -82.12 10.89 -11.96
CA LYS A 52 -81.53 11.66 -13.07
C LYS A 52 -81.46 13.13 -12.65
N GLY A 53 -80.31 13.78 -12.86
CA GLY A 53 -80.09 15.14 -12.36
C GLY A 53 -80.07 15.21 -10.83
N SER A 54 -80.69 16.26 -10.29
CA SER A 54 -80.75 16.56 -8.86
C SER A 54 -82.08 16.14 -8.23
N THR A 55 -82.00 15.55 -7.04
CA THR A 55 -83.13 15.03 -6.26
C THR A 55 -82.94 15.36 -4.77
N SER A 56 -83.90 14.99 -3.92
CA SER A 56 -83.74 15.06 -2.46
C SER A 56 -82.57 14.20 -1.94
N HIS A 57 -82.25 13.09 -2.63
CA HIS A 57 -81.17 12.19 -2.24
C HIS A 57 -79.76 12.72 -2.56
N GLY A 58 -79.61 13.57 -3.58
CA GLY A 58 -78.31 13.98 -4.09
C GLY A 58 -78.41 14.66 -5.46
N LYS A 59 -77.27 15.06 -6.01
CA LYS A 59 -77.17 15.87 -7.24
C LYS A 59 -76.00 15.44 -8.11
N ILE A 60 -76.17 15.58 -9.43
CA ILE A 60 -75.06 15.50 -10.37
C ILE A 60 -74.22 16.79 -10.22
N THR A 61 -72.91 16.64 -10.20
CA THR A 61 -71.92 17.68 -9.91
C THR A 61 -70.79 17.65 -10.96
N ASP A 62 -69.83 18.57 -10.82
CA ASP A 62 -68.63 18.64 -11.68
C ASP A 62 -68.89 18.68 -13.19
N GLY A 63 -69.94 19.38 -13.61
CA GLY A 63 -70.30 19.52 -15.03
C GLY A 63 -70.86 18.25 -15.69
N GLY A 64 -71.29 17.27 -14.89
CA GLY A 64 -71.81 15.98 -15.38
C GLY A 64 -70.96 14.77 -15.00
N LYS A 65 -69.83 14.96 -14.31
CA LYS A 65 -68.81 13.93 -14.02
C LYS A 65 -68.87 13.31 -12.63
N THR A 66 -69.66 13.85 -11.70
CA THR A 66 -69.80 13.27 -10.35
C THR A 66 -71.25 13.24 -9.87
N VAL A 67 -71.51 12.46 -8.82
CA VAL A 67 -72.73 12.53 -8.02
C VAL A 67 -72.36 12.79 -6.56
N THR A 68 -72.96 13.82 -5.97
CA THR A 68 -72.85 14.12 -4.53
C THR A 68 -74.18 13.85 -3.84
N LEU A 69 -74.17 12.92 -2.87
CA LEU A 69 -75.32 12.67 -2.00
C LEU A 69 -75.54 13.83 -1.02
N ASN A 70 -76.80 14.08 -0.69
CA ASN A 70 -77.17 14.98 0.40
C ASN A 70 -77.07 14.25 1.75
N ALA A 71 -77.18 15.01 2.85
CA ALA A 71 -77.30 14.43 4.19
C ALA A 71 -78.48 13.44 4.27
N TYR A 72 -78.31 12.37 5.05
CA TYR A 72 -79.34 11.35 5.19
C TYR A 72 -80.57 11.93 5.91
N GLY A 73 -81.76 11.74 5.33
CA GLY A 73 -83.01 12.23 5.90
C GLY A 73 -83.47 11.33 7.03
N LYS A 74 -83.55 11.87 8.26
CA LYS A 74 -84.08 11.20 9.46
C LYS A 74 -85.48 10.59 9.32
N ASP A 75 -86.25 11.02 8.32
CA ASP A 75 -87.61 10.58 8.04
C ASP A 75 -87.68 9.63 6.82
N TRP A 76 -86.55 9.04 6.40
CA TRP A 76 -86.48 8.09 5.29
C TRP A 76 -86.55 6.63 5.77
N TYR A 77 -86.92 5.72 4.87
CA TYR A 77 -86.76 4.29 5.10
C TYR A 77 -85.28 3.94 5.25
N GLY A 78 -84.92 3.26 6.34
CA GLY A 78 -83.55 2.89 6.67
C GLY A 78 -82.92 3.81 7.71
N ASP A 79 -81.77 3.41 8.25
CA ASP A 79 -80.94 4.20 9.16
C ASP A 79 -79.77 4.88 8.42
N HIS A 80 -79.35 4.34 7.27
CA HIS A 80 -78.21 4.86 6.51
C HIS A 80 -78.32 4.66 4.98
N TRP A 81 -77.36 5.24 4.25
CA TRP A 81 -77.15 4.94 2.83
C TRP A 81 -76.44 3.60 2.68
N GLU A 82 -77.12 2.62 2.08
CA GLU A 82 -76.54 1.29 1.81
C GLU A 82 -75.57 1.34 0.63
N LEU A 83 -76.00 1.96 -0.48
CA LEU A 83 -75.35 1.82 -1.78
C LEU A 83 -75.56 3.05 -2.67
N LEU A 84 -74.57 3.40 -3.49
CA LEU A 84 -74.67 4.33 -4.61
C LEU A 84 -74.06 3.68 -5.86
N VAL A 85 -74.78 3.71 -6.98
CA VAL A 85 -74.35 3.13 -8.26
C VAL A 85 -74.51 4.14 -9.40
N ILE A 86 -73.41 4.79 -9.78
CA ILE A 86 -73.34 5.83 -10.80
C ILE A 86 -73.09 5.20 -12.17
N LYS A 87 -73.82 5.67 -13.19
CA LYS A 87 -73.86 5.03 -14.51
C LYS A 87 -73.57 6.02 -15.62
N GLY A 88 -72.79 5.59 -16.62
CA GLY A 88 -72.41 6.39 -17.78
C GLY A 88 -71.57 5.54 -18.75
N GLY A 89 -71.68 5.81 -20.05
CA GLY A 89 -71.03 4.98 -21.06
C GLY A 89 -71.67 3.59 -21.23
N SER A 90 -70.89 2.65 -21.75
CA SER A 90 -71.31 1.27 -22.08
C SER A 90 -70.56 0.17 -21.32
N ASP A 91 -69.56 0.53 -20.52
CA ASP A 91 -68.49 -0.40 -20.16
C ASP A 91 -68.61 -0.85 -18.68
N TYR A 92 -68.81 0.11 -17.76
CA TYR A 92 -68.87 -0.13 -16.31
C TYR A 92 -69.92 0.73 -15.60
N ASN A 93 -70.34 0.30 -14.43
CA ASN A 93 -70.98 1.09 -13.38
C ASN A 93 -69.95 1.40 -12.29
N ASN A 94 -70.01 2.57 -11.64
CA ASN A 94 -69.23 2.83 -10.41
C ASN A 94 -70.11 2.56 -9.18
N VAL A 95 -69.72 1.60 -8.33
CA VAL A 95 -70.49 1.11 -7.16
C VAL A 95 -69.78 1.46 -5.86
N ILE A 96 -70.49 2.14 -4.96
CA ILE A 96 -70.00 2.57 -3.65
C ILE A 96 -70.94 2.01 -2.58
N VAL A 97 -70.42 1.15 -1.69
CA VAL A 97 -71.13 0.66 -0.49
C VAL A 97 -70.91 1.66 0.65
N HIS A 98 -71.93 1.89 1.47
CA HIS A 98 -71.97 2.87 2.56
C HIS A 98 -71.49 4.29 2.15
N PRO A 99 -72.03 4.88 1.06
CA PRO A 99 -71.55 6.16 0.50
C PRO A 99 -71.81 7.34 1.45
N LYS A 100 -70.82 8.21 1.60
CA LYS A 100 -70.89 9.36 2.52
C LYS A 100 -71.60 10.55 1.89
N ALA A 101 -72.44 11.22 2.67
CA ALA A 101 -73.05 12.49 2.28
C ALA A 101 -71.98 13.58 2.05
N GLY A 102 -72.20 14.47 1.09
CA GLY A 102 -71.30 15.57 0.76
C GLY A 102 -70.09 15.20 -0.12
N VAL A 103 -69.72 13.92 -0.21
CA VAL A 103 -68.64 13.43 -1.08
C VAL A 103 -69.09 13.42 -2.55
N ALA A 104 -68.19 13.80 -3.47
CA ALA A 104 -68.42 13.78 -4.91
C ALA A 104 -67.84 12.50 -5.54
N TYR A 105 -68.69 11.52 -5.80
CA TYR A 105 -68.31 10.23 -6.37
C TYR A 105 -68.30 10.27 -7.91
N ALA A 106 -67.31 9.64 -8.53
CA ALA A 106 -67.05 9.68 -9.97
C ALA A 106 -68.12 8.96 -10.82
N SER A 107 -68.41 9.47 -12.02
CA SER A 107 -68.95 8.63 -13.09
C SER A 107 -67.90 7.60 -13.57
N PRO A 108 -68.34 6.41 -14.02
CA PRO A 108 -67.44 5.37 -14.53
C PRO A 108 -66.71 5.78 -15.82
N PRO A 109 -65.64 5.06 -16.19
CA PRO A 109 -64.97 5.24 -17.47
C PRO A 109 -65.83 4.72 -18.64
N ASN A 110 -65.63 5.33 -19.80
CA ASN A 110 -66.20 4.92 -21.08
C ASN A 110 -65.07 5.03 -22.11
N LYS A 111 -64.46 3.88 -22.44
CA LYS A 111 -63.16 3.82 -23.12
C LYS A 111 -62.14 4.69 -22.37
N ASN A 112 -61.35 5.50 -23.09
CA ASN A 112 -60.24 6.27 -22.53
C ASN A 112 -60.67 7.61 -21.86
N ASN A 113 -61.95 7.79 -21.50
CA ASN A 113 -62.46 9.04 -20.91
C ASN A 113 -63.49 8.77 -19.80
N GLN A 114 -63.65 9.71 -18.87
CA GLN A 114 -64.73 9.68 -17.89
C GLN A 114 -66.09 9.99 -18.54
N ALA A 115 -67.07 9.10 -18.35
CA ALA A 115 -68.42 9.28 -18.87
C ALA A 115 -69.14 10.48 -18.27
N ASP A 116 -70.22 10.94 -18.91
CA ASP A 116 -71.23 11.77 -18.24
C ASP A 116 -72.23 10.87 -17.51
N VAL A 117 -72.71 11.30 -16.34
CA VAL A 117 -73.71 10.58 -15.55
C VAL A 117 -75.03 10.52 -16.33
N SER A 118 -75.37 9.36 -16.88
CA SER A 118 -76.63 9.13 -17.59
C SER A 118 -77.82 8.99 -16.64
N HIS A 119 -77.55 8.34 -15.49
CA HIS A 119 -78.41 8.22 -14.32
C HIS A 119 -77.59 7.63 -13.17
N TRP A 120 -78.16 7.61 -11.97
CA TRP A 120 -77.57 6.97 -10.80
C TRP A 120 -78.65 6.26 -9.99
N ILE A 121 -78.28 5.21 -9.26
CA ILE A 121 -79.15 4.53 -8.30
C ILE A 121 -78.58 4.74 -6.90
N VAL A 122 -79.43 4.95 -5.91
CA VAL A 122 -79.03 4.98 -4.49
C VAL A 122 -79.97 4.10 -3.67
N CYS A 123 -79.43 3.32 -2.75
CA CYS A 123 -80.18 2.41 -1.89
C CYS A 123 -80.06 2.84 -0.42
N LYS A 124 -81.12 2.59 0.34
CA LYS A 124 -81.18 2.83 1.78
C LYS A 124 -81.37 1.50 2.49
N GLY A 125 -80.55 1.24 3.49
CA GLY A 125 -80.53 -0.01 4.24
C GLY A 125 -80.96 0.19 5.67
N LYS A 126 -81.17 -0.93 6.36
CA LYS A 126 -81.20 -1.00 7.82
C LYS A 126 -79.97 -1.76 8.29
N THR A 127 -79.40 -1.38 9.43
CA THR A 127 -78.60 -2.31 10.23
C THR A 127 -79.46 -3.54 10.55
N PRO A 128 -79.05 -4.79 10.23
CA PRO A 128 -79.88 -5.96 10.44
C PRO A 128 -80.18 -6.25 11.93
N ASP A 129 -81.47 -6.41 12.25
CA ASP A 129 -81.94 -6.83 13.57
C ASP A 129 -81.41 -8.26 13.88
N THR A 130 -80.34 -8.36 14.66
CA THR A 130 -79.79 -9.65 15.10
C THR A 130 -80.69 -10.23 16.20
N PRO A 131 -81.10 -11.51 16.14
CA PRO A 131 -82.00 -12.09 17.14
C PRO A 131 -81.36 -12.07 18.53
N GLN A 132 -82.02 -11.39 19.46
CA GLN A 132 -81.64 -11.34 20.87
C GLN A 132 -81.55 -12.78 21.42
N PRO A 133 -80.42 -13.21 22.00
CA PRO A 133 -80.31 -14.53 22.60
C PRO A 133 -81.25 -14.67 23.80
N GLU A 134 -81.72 -15.89 24.07
CA GLU A 134 -82.52 -16.19 25.25
C GLU A 134 -81.80 -15.72 26.52
N ALA A 135 -82.55 -15.10 27.45
CA ALA A 135 -82.01 -14.52 28.67
C ALA A 135 -81.14 -15.56 29.42
N PRO A 136 -79.81 -15.42 29.39
CA PRO A 136 -78.95 -16.50 29.82
C PRO A 136 -78.95 -16.54 31.34
N SER A 137 -79.20 -17.70 31.93
CA SER A 137 -79.15 -17.89 33.39
C SER A 137 -77.71 -17.89 33.87
N GLN A 138 -77.05 -16.74 33.81
CA GLN A 138 -75.64 -16.59 34.13
C GLN A 138 -75.45 -16.39 35.62
N ASP A 139 -74.63 -17.25 36.22
CA ASP A 139 -73.88 -16.96 37.43
C ASP A 139 -72.82 -15.89 37.12
N LEU A 140 -73.28 -14.65 36.91
CA LEU A 140 -72.43 -13.50 36.59
C LEU A 140 -71.40 -13.27 37.70
N THR A 141 -70.14 -13.06 37.30
CA THR A 141 -69.04 -12.71 38.20
C THR A 141 -68.68 -11.24 37.99
N CYS A 142 -69.39 -10.36 38.70
CA CYS A 142 -69.31 -8.91 38.51
C CYS A 142 -68.35 -8.24 39.52
N THR A 143 -67.17 -7.79 39.08
CA THR A 143 -66.24 -7.02 39.92
C THR A 143 -66.71 -5.58 40.15
N ALA A 144 -67.44 -5.03 39.18
CA ALA A 144 -68.17 -3.77 39.26
C ALA A 144 -69.61 -3.96 38.72
N ILE A 145 -70.47 -3.00 39.05
CA ILE A 145 -71.82 -2.83 38.49
C ILE A 145 -71.91 -1.39 38.00
N VAL A 146 -72.24 -1.21 36.73
CA VAL A 146 -72.58 0.08 36.13
C VAL A 146 -74.10 0.24 36.10
N VAL A 147 -74.57 1.45 36.38
CA VAL A 147 -75.99 1.84 36.32
C VAL A 147 -76.06 3.25 35.74
N ASP A 148 -76.73 3.43 34.61
CA ASP A 148 -77.10 4.76 34.11
C ASP A 148 -78.58 5.05 34.40
N TYR A 149 -78.84 6.23 34.96
CA TYR A 149 -80.19 6.78 35.12
C TYR A 149 -80.65 7.60 33.89
N HIS A 150 -79.77 7.76 32.89
CA HIS A 150 -79.89 8.59 31.68
C HIS A 150 -80.21 10.07 31.97
N ARG A 151 -79.92 10.53 33.19
CA ARG A 151 -80.21 11.87 33.72
C ARG A 151 -79.34 12.14 34.96
N ALA A 152 -79.00 13.41 35.19
CA ALA A 152 -78.33 13.84 36.41
C ALA A 152 -79.02 13.32 37.70
N LEU A 153 -78.20 12.85 38.64
CA LEU A 153 -78.62 12.22 39.90
C LEU A 153 -79.24 13.22 40.89
N LYS A 154 -80.16 12.72 41.72
CA LYS A 154 -80.93 13.50 42.69
C LYS A 154 -81.02 12.74 44.02
N ASN A 155 -81.14 13.49 45.12
CA ASN A 155 -81.41 12.93 46.44
C ASN A 155 -82.71 12.10 46.43
N GLY A 156 -82.63 10.82 46.81
CA GLY A 156 -83.73 9.85 46.75
C GLY A 156 -83.70 8.87 45.56
N ASP A 157 -82.85 9.09 44.55
CA ASP A 157 -82.58 8.08 43.51
C ASP A 157 -81.98 6.83 44.19
N HIS A 158 -82.46 5.64 43.82
CA HIS A 158 -82.05 4.39 44.49
C HIS A 158 -81.87 3.20 43.56
N ILE A 159 -81.05 2.25 44.00
CA ILE A 159 -80.70 0.99 43.33
C ILE A 159 -81.00 -0.16 44.32
N ASN A 160 -81.82 -1.12 43.92
CA ASN A 160 -82.09 -2.34 44.67
C ASN A 160 -81.48 -3.53 43.91
N ILE A 161 -80.61 -4.29 44.57
CA ILE A 161 -79.90 -5.43 43.98
C ILE A 161 -80.17 -6.68 44.81
N SER A 162 -80.64 -7.76 44.19
CA SER A 162 -80.71 -9.08 44.84
C SER A 162 -79.64 -10.01 44.28
N TYR A 163 -78.86 -10.60 45.18
CA TYR A 163 -77.75 -11.50 44.86
C TYR A 163 -77.90 -12.82 45.62
N ALA A 164 -77.45 -13.92 45.01
CA ALA A 164 -77.48 -15.27 45.59
C ALA A 164 -78.86 -15.66 46.18
N LYS A 165 -79.94 -15.43 45.43
CA LYS A 165 -81.36 -15.78 45.70
C LYS A 165 -82.06 -15.14 46.92
N ASP A 166 -81.38 -14.92 48.03
CA ASP A 166 -82.01 -14.49 49.29
C ASP A 166 -81.29 -13.35 50.03
N LYS A 167 -80.31 -12.69 49.38
CA LYS A 167 -79.61 -11.51 49.91
C LYS A 167 -79.83 -10.27 49.05
N GLN A 168 -79.78 -9.10 49.67
CA GLN A 168 -79.97 -7.82 49.00
C GLN A 168 -78.89 -6.80 49.39
N VAL A 169 -78.53 -5.93 48.44
CA VAL A 169 -77.85 -4.66 48.71
C VAL A 169 -78.73 -3.55 48.14
N ASN A 170 -79.17 -2.64 48.99
CA ASN A 170 -79.94 -1.47 48.58
C ASN A 170 -79.08 -0.22 48.82
N ALA A 171 -79.02 0.65 47.81
CA ALA A 171 -78.25 1.88 47.82
C ALA A 171 -79.13 3.06 47.43
N TYR A 172 -78.99 4.21 48.10
CA TYR A 172 -79.71 5.43 47.72
C TYR A 172 -78.83 6.67 47.79
N VAL A 173 -79.12 7.65 46.94
CA VAL A 173 -78.44 8.95 46.90
C VAL A 173 -78.95 9.82 48.06
N ASP A 174 -78.07 10.14 48.99
CA ASP A 174 -78.29 10.96 50.20
C ASP A 174 -77.52 12.28 50.08
N GLN A 175 -78.16 13.41 50.39
CA GLN A 175 -77.61 14.76 50.33
C GLN A 175 -76.79 15.18 51.57
N ASN A 176 -76.30 14.25 52.39
CA ASN A 176 -75.49 14.54 53.59
C ASN A 176 -74.15 13.78 53.65
N ILE A 177 -73.56 13.43 52.50
CA ILE A 177 -72.29 12.66 52.45
C ILE A 177 -71.09 13.60 52.32
N GLN A 178 -70.20 13.56 53.32
CA GLN A 178 -68.98 14.37 53.37
C GLN A 178 -68.03 14.01 52.22
N GLY A 179 -67.52 15.03 51.52
CA GLY A 179 -66.68 14.87 50.32
C GLY A 179 -67.47 14.69 49.02
N GLY A 180 -68.79 14.50 49.09
CA GLY A 180 -69.66 14.39 47.91
C GLY A 180 -69.86 15.73 47.20
N TRP A 181 -69.92 15.70 45.86
CA TRP A 181 -70.26 16.88 45.06
C TRP A 181 -71.71 17.32 45.39
N ASN A 182 -71.89 18.60 45.74
CA ASN A 182 -73.15 19.13 46.29
C ASN A 182 -73.68 18.32 47.50
N THR A 183 -72.77 17.77 48.33
CA THR A 183 -73.03 16.86 49.47
C THR A 183 -73.77 15.57 49.14
N LEU A 184 -73.89 15.22 47.85
CA LEU A 184 -74.50 13.97 47.40
C LEU A 184 -73.51 12.80 47.50
N GLY A 185 -73.99 11.67 48.01
CA GLY A 185 -73.29 10.39 47.97
C GLY A 185 -74.26 9.21 48.06
N LEU A 186 -73.79 8.00 47.80
CA LEU A 186 -74.55 6.80 48.09
C LEU A 186 -74.47 6.48 49.59
N ARG A 187 -75.61 6.14 50.19
CA ARG A 187 -75.71 5.39 51.44
C ARG A 187 -76.23 3.99 51.15
N PHE A 188 -75.61 2.99 51.75
CA PHE A 188 -75.99 1.58 51.60
C PHE A 188 -76.77 1.09 52.81
N SER A 189 -77.52 -0.01 52.64
CA SER A 189 -78.36 -0.62 53.68
C SER A 189 -77.63 -1.16 54.90
N ASP A 190 -76.30 -1.33 54.85
CA ASP A 190 -75.45 -1.66 56.00
C ASP A 190 -75.02 -0.43 56.82
N GLY A 191 -75.34 0.78 56.34
CA GLY A 191 -74.95 2.07 56.94
C GLY A 191 -73.68 2.69 56.35
N SER A 192 -72.96 1.98 55.47
CA SER A 192 -71.77 2.52 54.80
C SER A 192 -72.13 3.62 53.77
N THR A 193 -71.14 4.43 53.40
CA THR A 193 -71.35 5.61 52.54
C THR A 193 -70.21 5.85 51.55
N ARG A 194 -70.54 6.29 50.34
CA ARG A 194 -69.60 6.69 49.27
C ARG A 194 -69.94 8.10 48.78
N PRO A 195 -69.02 9.08 48.81
CA PRO A 195 -69.24 10.38 48.16
C PRO A 195 -69.34 10.23 46.64
N LEU A 196 -70.28 10.92 45.99
CA LEU A 196 -70.39 10.94 44.53
C LEU A 196 -69.63 12.13 43.94
N THR A 197 -69.02 11.92 42.79
CA THR A 197 -68.24 12.93 42.04
C THR A 197 -69.13 13.84 41.20
N LYS A 198 -68.55 14.96 40.75
CA LYS A 198 -69.18 15.88 39.80
C LYS A 198 -69.56 15.23 38.46
N ALA A 199 -68.83 14.18 38.05
CA ALA A 199 -69.08 13.48 36.79
C ALA A 199 -70.35 12.62 36.91
N GLU A 200 -70.37 11.70 37.87
CA GLU A 200 -71.48 10.77 38.14
C GLU A 200 -72.80 11.52 38.40
N VAL A 201 -72.75 12.57 39.25
CA VAL A 201 -73.93 13.42 39.53
C VAL A 201 -74.45 14.11 38.27
N LYS A 202 -73.60 14.42 37.29
CA LYS A 202 -74.00 15.08 36.05
C LYS A 202 -74.47 14.13 34.96
N SER A 203 -73.82 12.98 34.79
CA SER A 203 -74.18 12.00 33.76
C SER A 203 -75.46 11.26 34.12
N GLY A 204 -75.60 10.85 35.39
CA GLY A 204 -76.54 9.80 35.77
C GLY A 204 -75.89 8.43 35.89
N VAL A 205 -74.62 8.29 35.50
CA VAL A 205 -73.89 7.01 35.51
C VAL A 205 -73.21 6.81 36.85
N ILE A 206 -73.53 5.70 37.51
CA ILE A 206 -72.88 5.19 38.71
C ILE A 206 -72.18 3.88 38.35
N ASN A 207 -70.85 3.90 38.30
CA ASN A 207 -70.02 2.70 38.35
C ASN A 207 -69.65 2.41 39.82
N TRP A 208 -69.75 1.18 40.31
CA TRP A 208 -69.34 0.81 41.68
C TRP A 208 -68.82 -0.62 41.81
N LYS A 209 -67.77 -0.81 42.60
CA LYS A 209 -67.26 -2.14 43.00
C LYS A 209 -67.97 -2.57 44.28
N TYR A 210 -68.99 -3.44 44.15
CA TYR A 210 -69.80 -3.94 45.26
C TYR A 210 -69.10 -5.01 46.13
N SER A 211 -67.85 -5.38 45.82
CA SER A 211 -67.05 -6.39 46.54
C SER A 211 -66.76 -6.06 48.01
N ALA A 212 -66.93 -4.80 48.44
CA ALA A 212 -66.88 -4.43 49.86
C ALA A 212 -68.16 -4.81 50.65
N LEU A 213 -69.28 -5.05 49.96
CA LEU A 213 -70.61 -5.30 50.51
C LEU A 213 -71.10 -6.73 50.23
N ILE A 214 -70.59 -7.34 49.17
CA ILE A 214 -70.92 -8.72 48.76
C ILE A 214 -69.66 -9.57 48.97
N PRO A 215 -69.63 -10.46 49.98
CA PRO A 215 -68.38 -11.02 50.54
C PRO A 215 -67.82 -12.23 49.78
N THR A 216 -67.92 -12.24 48.46
CA THR A 216 -67.33 -13.26 47.57
C THR A 216 -66.90 -12.64 46.25
N ASP A 217 -65.76 -13.09 45.71
CA ASP A 217 -65.19 -12.56 44.46
C ASP A 217 -66.04 -12.88 43.21
N ALA A 218 -67.03 -13.77 43.36
CA ALA A 218 -68.09 -14.06 42.40
C ALA A 218 -69.44 -14.14 43.13
N TYR A 219 -70.51 -13.59 42.54
CA TYR A 219 -71.86 -13.60 43.11
C TYR A 219 -72.93 -13.46 42.03
N THR A 220 -73.81 -14.45 41.91
CA THR A 220 -74.92 -14.40 40.95
C THR A 220 -75.89 -13.27 41.30
N ILE A 221 -75.92 -12.23 40.47
CA ILE A 221 -76.98 -11.21 40.48
C ILE A 221 -78.23 -11.82 39.88
N SER A 222 -79.34 -11.82 40.63
CA SER A 222 -80.63 -12.35 40.16
C SER A 222 -81.67 -11.28 39.88
N PHE A 223 -81.44 -10.04 40.32
CA PHE A 223 -82.33 -8.89 40.08
C PHE A 223 -81.58 -7.56 40.30
N VAL A 224 -81.78 -6.60 39.39
CA VAL A 224 -81.39 -5.19 39.55
C VAL A 224 -82.57 -4.31 39.17
N GLN A 225 -82.81 -3.27 39.98
CA GLN A 225 -83.84 -2.28 39.76
C GLN A 225 -83.31 -0.88 40.09
N THR A 226 -83.58 0.10 39.23
CA THR A 226 -83.40 1.53 39.52
C THR A 226 -84.75 2.20 39.72
N ASN A 227 -84.92 2.84 40.87
CA ASN A 227 -86.20 3.42 41.31
C ASN A 227 -87.35 2.37 41.30
N GLU A 228 -88.60 2.77 41.53
CA GLU A 228 -89.72 1.81 41.57
C GLU A 228 -90.16 1.31 40.18
N THR A 229 -89.59 1.85 39.09
CA THR A 229 -90.11 1.68 37.71
C THR A 229 -89.21 0.86 36.78
N ASP A 230 -87.90 0.85 36.98
CA ASP A 230 -86.97 0.43 35.92
C ASP A 230 -86.40 -0.96 36.26
N THR A 231 -86.95 -2.00 35.63
CA THR A 231 -86.42 -3.37 35.75
C THR A 231 -85.27 -3.58 34.77
N TRP A 232 -84.07 -3.82 35.30
CA TRP A 232 -82.81 -4.00 34.55
C TRP A 232 -82.40 -2.75 33.75
N PRO A 233 -81.67 -1.78 34.35
CA PRO A 233 -80.80 -0.87 33.59
C PRO A 233 -79.71 -1.66 32.85
N ASP A 234 -79.01 -1.00 31.91
CA ASP A 234 -77.90 -1.59 31.15
C ASP A 234 -76.75 -2.09 32.07
N LEU A 235 -76.83 -3.38 32.42
CA LEU A 235 -75.96 -4.03 33.39
C LEU A 235 -74.71 -4.61 32.71
N GLU A 236 -73.72 -3.75 32.49
CA GLU A 236 -72.39 -4.20 32.07
C GLU A 236 -71.61 -4.77 33.26
N CYS A 237 -71.33 -6.07 33.23
CA CYS A 237 -70.37 -6.72 34.12
C CYS A 237 -69.07 -7.03 33.35
N GLY A 238 -68.08 -6.17 33.52
CA GLY A 238 -66.76 -6.27 32.89
C GLY A 238 -65.70 -5.46 33.63
N GLU A 239 -64.47 -5.47 33.13
CA GLU A 239 -63.42 -4.56 33.61
C GLU A 239 -63.61 -3.13 33.07
N GLU A 240 -62.88 -2.18 33.66
CA GLU A 240 -63.16 -0.74 33.64
C GLU A 240 -63.09 -0.09 32.24
N ASP A 241 -64.14 0.63 31.82
CA ASP A 241 -64.13 1.42 30.58
C ASP A 241 -63.00 2.46 30.61
N ALA A 242 -62.27 2.58 29.52
CA ALA A 242 -60.92 3.12 29.55
C ALA A 242 -60.87 4.63 29.88
N PRO A 243 -59.87 5.07 30.68
CA PRO A 243 -59.70 6.49 30.99
C PRO A 243 -59.48 7.33 29.71
N PRO A 244 -59.84 8.63 29.72
CA PRO A 244 -59.75 9.49 28.54
C PRO A 244 -58.33 9.51 27.98
N ALA A 245 -58.22 9.41 26.65
CA ALA A 245 -56.94 9.20 25.99
C ALA A 245 -55.97 10.35 26.29
N VAL A 246 -54.82 10.02 26.88
CA VAL A 246 -53.76 10.98 27.19
C VAL A 246 -52.97 11.25 25.92
N VAL A 247 -52.98 12.51 25.46
CA VAL A 247 -52.29 12.96 24.25
C VAL A 247 -51.31 14.10 24.56
N THR A 248 -50.37 14.36 23.65
CA THR A 248 -49.30 15.34 23.85
C THR A 248 -49.19 16.23 22.61
N PRO A 249 -49.86 17.40 22.61
CA PRO A 249 -49.87 18.28 21.45
C PRO A 249 -48.45 18.72 21.11
N SER A 250 -48.17 18.81 19.81
CA SER A 250 -46.88 19.22 19.28
C SER A 250 -47.05 20.14 18.08
N LEU A 251 -46.09 21.05 17.91
CA LEU A 251 -46.08 21.98 16.81
C LEU A 251 -44.65 22.11 16.30
N SER A 252 -44.46 21.81 15.02
CA SER A 252 -43.21 22.05 14.30
C SER A 252 -43.37 23.23 13.34
N TYR A 253 -42.26 23.86 12.99
CA TYR A 253 -42.23 24.87 11.95
C TYR A 253 -40.93 24.80 11.16
N THR A 254 -41.00 25.13 9.86
CA THR A 254 -39.85 25.30 8.98
C THR A 254 -39.51 26.79 8.94
N ALA A 255 -38.24 27.15 9.17
CA ALA A 255 -37.80 28.54 9.05
C ALA A 255 -37.97 29.09 7.62
N PRO A 256 -38.24 30.39 7.44
CA PRO A 256 -38.29 31.01 6.12
C PRO A 256 -36.93 30.97 5.42
N THR A 257 -36.96 31.02 4.10
CA THR A 257 -35.75 31.07 3.27
C THR A 257 -35.76 32.32 2.39
N CYS A 258 -34.69 32.51 1.61
CA CYS A 258 -34.60 33.55 0.59
C CYS A 258 -35.46 33.23 -0.66
N ALA A 259 -36.02 32.01 -0.75
CA ALA A 259 -36.82 31.54 -1.87
C ALA A 259 -38.32 31.50 -1.55
N ALA A 260 -38.69 31.02 -0.36
CA ALA A 260 -40.06 30.80 0.10
C ALA A 260 -40.25 31.17 1.58
N ASP A 261 -41.50 31.48 1.95
CA ASP A 261 -41.94 31.59 3.34
C ASP A 261 -41.73 30.26 4.10
N GLY A 262 -41.68 30.35 5.43
CA GLY A 262 -41.68 29.19 6.32
C GLY A 262 -43.08 28.61 6.51
N SER A 263 -43.16 27.40 7.06
CA SER A 263 -44.41 26.68 7.31
C SER A 263 -44.61 26.34 8.79
N VAL A 264 -45.86 26.18 9.23
CA VAL A 264 -46.21 25.59 10.54
C VAL A 264 -46.95 24.29 10.31
N THR A 265 -46.64 23.27 11.11
CA THR A 265 -47.37 21.99 11.13
C THR A 265 -47.73 21.66 12.58
N PRO A 266 -48.96 21.99 13.02
CA PRO A 266 -49.52 21.55 14.30
C PRO A 266 -49.95 20.06 14.22
N SER A 267 -50.06 19.38 15.36
CA SER A 267 -50.46 17.97 15.43
C SER A 267 -51.98 17.74 15.44
N ASP A 268 -52.42 16.63 14.84
CA ASP A 268 -53.84 16.27 14.69
C ASP A 268 -54.53 15.78 15.98
N ASP A 269 -53.84 15.67 17.11
CA ASP A 269 -54.40 15.26 18.41
C ASP A 269 -55.09 16.40 19.18
N ALA A 270 -54.90 17.65 18.76
CA ALA A 270 -55.43 18.84 19.43
C ALA A 270 -56.23 19.78 18.52
N ASN A 271 -57.02 20.65 19.14
CA ASN A 271 -57.68 21.78 18.51
C ASN A 271 -56.77 23.01 18.63
N TRP A 272 -56.53 23.71 17.52
CA TRP A 272 -55.51 24.76 17.44
C TRP A 272 -56.09 26.15 17.20
N THR A 273 -55.52 27.14 17.89
CA THR A 273 -55.79 28.57 17.69
C THR A 273 -54.48 29.33 17.57
N SER A 274 -54.48 30.51 16.92
CA SER A 274 -53.28 31.33 16.79
C SER A 274 -53.56 32.83 16.82
N THR A 275 -52.55 33.60 17.25
CA THR A 275 -52.59 35.05 17.42
C THR A 275 -51.25 35.65 17.01
N LYS A 276 -51.25 36.68 16.16
CA LYS A 276 -50.03 37.37 15.73
C LYS A 276 -49.58 38.38 16.78
N ASN A 277 -48.29 38.40 17.08
CA ASN A 277 -47.65 39.29 18.06
C ASN A 277 -47.05 40.54 17.38
N GLU A 278 -46.76 41.58 18.17
CA GLU A 278 -46.21 42.85 17.69
C GLU A 278 -44.79 42.73 17.10
N ASP A 279 -43.99 41.77 17.60
CA ASP A 279 -42.65 41.44 17.10
C ASP A 279 -42.65 40.60 15.79
N GLY A 280 -43.82 40.45 15.16
CA GLY A 280 -44.01 39.69 13.92
C GLY A 280 -44.11 38.18 14.09
N SER A 281 -43.82 37.64 15.28
CA SER A 281 -44.03 36.23 15.60
C SER A 281 -45.53 35.88 15.72
N THR A 282 -45.87 34.59 15.74
CA THR A 282 -47.24 34.10 15.95
C THR A 282 -47.28 33.12 17.11
N THR A 283 -48.11 33.41 18.11
CA THR A 283 -48.40 32.50 19.22
C THR A 283 -49.47 31.51 18.79
N TRP A 284 -49.20 30.22 18.92
CA TRP A 284 -50.15 29.12 18.70
C TRP A 284 -50.50 28.47 20.03
N THR A 285 -51.78 28.15 20.23
CA THR A 285 -52.29 27.52 21.46
C THR A 285 -53.13 26.29 21.14
N ALA A 286 -52.84 25.19 21.84
CA ALA A 286 -53.55 23.92 21.73
C ALA A 286 -54.61 23.78 22.83
N ALA A 287 -55.74 23.18 22.48
CA ALA A 287 -56.80 22.73 23.40
C ALA A 287 -57.14 21.25 23.11
N PRO A 288 -57.55 20.46 24.11
CA PRO A 288 -57.87 19.05 23.91
C PRO A 288 -59.09 18.86 22.99
N LYS A 289 -59.26 17.62 22.52
CA LYS A 289 -60.43 17.17 21.75
C LYS A 289 -61.39 16.42 22.68
N ASP A 290 -62.62 16.20 22.21
CA ASP A 290 -63.60 15.44 23.00
C ASP A 290 -63.06 14.04 23.34
N ARG A 291 -63.24 13.63 24.61
CA ARG A 291 -62.67 12.41 25.23
C ARG A 291 -61.13 12.31 25.26
N THR A 292 -60.35 13.35 24.94
CA THR A 292 -58.89 13.39 25.21
C THR A 292 -58.54 14.31 26.39
N VAL A 293 -57.41 14.02 27.02
CA VAL A 293 -56.76 14.92 28.00
C VAL A 293 -55.30 15.10 27.62
N PHE A 294 -54.73 16.26 27.92
CA PHE A 294 -53.29 16.47 27.72
C PHE A 294 -52.49 15.83 28.86
N THR A 295 -51.30 15.31 28.55
CA THR A 295 -50.33 14.88 29.57
C THR A 295 -50.07 15.99 30.58
N GLU A 296 -49.93 15.64 31.87
CA GLU A 296 -49.62 16.62 32.90
C GLU A 296 -48.29 17.33 32.60
N GLY A 297 -48.30 18.66 32.64
CA GLY A 297 -47.15 19.49 32.26
C GLY A 297 -46.87 19.61 30.76
N ALA A 298 -47.73 19.09 29.87
CA ALA A 298 -47.58 19.27 28.43
C ALA A 298 -47.50 20.76 28.04
N GLN A 299 -46.63 21.08 27.08
CA GLN A 299 -46.64 22.39 26.44
C GLN A 299 -47.96 22.56 25.67
N ILE A 300 -48.67 23.67 25.92
CA ILE A 300 -49.93 24.01 25.23
C ILE A 300 -49.84 25.32 24.44
N THR A 301 -48.67 25.96 24.41
CA THR A 301 -48.46 27.26 23.75
C THR A 301 -47.06 27.33 23.14
N TRP A 302 -46.97 27.75 21.88
CA TRP A 302 -45.73 27.90 21.11
C TRP A 302 -45.65 29.30 20.50
N LYS A 303 -44.52 29.99 20.69
CA LYS A 303 -44.23 31.26 20.02
C LYS A 303 -43.38 30.99 18.78
N VAL A 304 -44.02 30.91 17.62
CA VAL A 304 -43.36 30.67 16.32
C VAL A 304 -42.82 32.00 15.80
N PRO A 305 -41.53 32.14 15.42
CA PRO A 305 -40.98 33.35 14.82
C PRO A 305 -41.73 33.80 13.55
N SER A 306 -41.41 35.01 13.04
CA SER A 306 -41.92 35.41 11.73
C SER A 306 -41.48 34.42 10.66
N LEU A 307 -42.45 33.84 9.94
CA LEU A 307 -42.20 32.91 8.83
C LEU A 307 -42.27 33.60 7.46
N THR A 308 -42.30 34.93 7.42
CA THR A 308 -42.20 35.65 6.15
C THR A 308 -40.82 35.43 5.53
N LYS A 309 -40.80 35.14 4.23
CA LYS A 309 -39.63 35.01 3.35
C LYS A 309 -38.55 36.06 3.65
N LEU A 310 -37.31 35.60 3.77
CA LEU A 310 -36.17 36.46 4.12
C LEU A 310 -35.87 37.49 3.02
N SER A 311 -35.40 38.67 3.43
CA SER A 311 -34.99 39.72 2.49
C SER A 311 -33.81 39.23 1.64
N PRO A 312 -33.79 39.48 0.30
CA PRO A 312 -32.62 39.18 -0.54
C PRO A 312 -31.36 39.96 -0.16
N THR A 313 -31.45 40.93 0.76
CA THR A 313 -30.32 41.65 1.34
C THR A 313 -29.87 41.12 2.71
N SER A 314 -30.48 40.04 3.24
CA SER A 314 -30.02 39.41 4.48
C SER A 314 -28.64 38.78 4.30
N GLU A 315 -27.89 38.64 5.39
CA GLU A 315 -26.61 37.91 5.41
C GLU A 315 -26.81 36.45 5.00
N ASP A 316 -27.92 35.84 5.41
CA ASP A 316 -28.37 34.48 5.06
C ASP A 316 -28.76 34.33 3.57
N CYS A 317 -28.89 35.45 2.83
CA CYS A 317 -29.36 35.49 1.45
C CYS A 317 -28.31 35.95 0.44
N ARG A 318 -27.05 36.07 0.85
CA ARG A 318 -25.94 36.31 -0.07
C ARG A 318 -25.78 35.12 -1.04
N PRO A 319 -25.43 35.35 -2.32
CA PRO A 319 -25.03 34.27 -3.21
C PRO A 319 -23.86 33.48 -2.60
N GLY A 320 -23.88 32.15 -2.74
CA GLY A 320 -22.85 31.28 -2.16
C GLY A 320 -21.44 31.76 -2.51
N GLN A 321 -20.55 31.71 -1.52
CA GLN A 321 -19.16 32.15 -1.66
C GLN A 321 -18.47 31.33 -2.77
N PRO A 322 -17.91 31.97 -3.82
CA PRO A 322 -17.20 31.25 -4.86
C PRO A 322 -15.97 30.53 -4.29
N ASP A 323 -15.64 29.37 -4.85
CA ASP A 323 -14.44 28.62 -4.46
C ASP A 323 -13.19 29.51 -4.53
N PRO A 324 -12.30 29.41 -3.53
CA PRO A 324 -11.10 30.25 -3.47
C PRO A 324 -10.18 29.95 -4.65
N VAL A 325 -9.59 30.99 -5.26
CA VAL A 325 -8.69 30.81 -6.40
C VAL A 325 -7.40 30.14 -5.91
N LYS A 326 -7.21 28.89 -6.29
CA LYS A 326 -6.04 28.08 -5.93
C LYS A 326 -5.03 28.06 -7.08
N THR A 327 -3.88 28.69 -6.87
CA THR A 327 -2.72 28.62 -7.76
C THR A 327 -1.67 27.69 -7.15
N ILE A 328 -1.10 26.80 -7.96
CA ILE A 328 -0.02 25.88 -7.53
C ILE A 328 1.20 26.16 -8.39
N THR A 329 2.31 26.56 -7.76
CA THR A 329 3.58 26.83 -8.42
C THR A 329 4.63 25.84 -7.90
N PRO A 330 4.97 24.80 -8.67
CA PRO A 330 6.09 23.92 -8.33
C PRO A 330 7.43 24.56 -8.72
N ALA A 331 8.43 24.42 -7.86
CA ALA A 331 9.83 24.70 -8.14
C ALA A 331 10.67 23.49 -7.74
N SER A 332 11.65 23.11 -8.57
CA SER A 332 12.51 21.95 -8.33
C SER A 332 13.98 22.34 -8.36
N THR A 333 14.74 21.89 -7.36
CA THR A 333 16.19 22.05 -7.28
C THR A 333 16.87 20.67 -7.25
N TYR A 334 17.93 20.54 -8.03
CA TYR A 334 18.69 19.31 -8.17
C TYR A 334 19.90 19.31 -7.24
N ASP A 335 20.02 18.28 -6.39
CA ASP A 335 21.22 18.02 -5.61
C ASP A 335 21.86 16.71 -6.08
N CYS A 336 22.86 16.84 -6.95
CA CYS A 336 23.63 15.72 -7.48
C CYS A 336 24.46 14.98 -6.40
N THR A 337 24.70 15.59 -5.23
CA THR A 337 25.46 14.94 -4.15
C THR A 337 24.58 13.99 -3.32
N SER A 338 23.31 14.33 -3.11
CA SER A 338 22.33 13.44 -2.44
C SER A 338 21.46 12.63 -3.41
N THR A 339 21.66 12.77 -4.73
CA THR A 339 20.83 12.16 -5.80
C THR A 339 19.32 12.47 -5.69
N SER A 340 18.98 13.59 -5.04
CA SER A 340 17.60 13.96 -4.73
C SER A 340 17.16 15.23 -5.46
N VAL A 341 15.89 15.24 -5.86
CA VAL A 341 15.20 16.46 -6.32
C VAL A 341 14.40 16.99 -5.15
N SER A 342 14.76 18.18 -4.68
CA SER A 342 13.98 18.91 -3.68
C SER A 342 12.95 19.75 -4.41
N THR A 343 11.67 19.42 -4.23
CA THR A 343 10.54 20.04 -4.92
C THR A 343 9.74 20.86 -3.91
N THR A 344 9.83 22.19 -4.00
CA THR A 344 9.01 23.12 -3.24
C THR A 344 7.73 23.39 -4.02
N THR A 345 6.59 22.93 -3.49
CA THR A 345 5.27 23.20 -4.06
C THR A 345 4.63 24.36 -3.29
N THR A 346 4.59 25.54 -3.88
CA THR A 346 3.90 26.71 -3.31
C THR A 346 2.44 26.69 -3.74
N THR A 347 1.53 26.50 -2.79
CA THR A 347 0.09 26.66 -2.99
C THR A 347 -0.34 28.03 -2.48
N THR A 348 -0.82 28.88 -3.39
CA THR A 348 -1.47 30.15 -3.07
C THR A 348 -2.99 29.96 -3.10
N ILE A 349 -3.68 30.34 -2.03
CA ILE A 349 -5.14 30.30 -1.93
C ILE A 349 -5.63 31.72 -1.76
N THR A 350 -6.40 32.23 -2.73
CA THR A 350 -7.01 33.57 -2.66
C THR A 350 -8.51 33.42 -2.39
N PRO A 351 -8.97 33.56 -1.13
CA PRO A 351 -10.39 33.52 -0.80
C PRO A 351 -11.14 34.72 -1.37
N PHE A 352 -12.43 34.54 -1.65
CA PHE A 352 -13.32 35.64 -1.99
C PHE A 352 -13.88 36.31 -0.74
N ALA A 353 -13.72 37.63 -0.62
CA ALA A 353 -14.32 38.46 0.42
C ALA A 353 -15.58 39.17 -0.12
N TRP A 354 -16.58 39.40 0.72
CA TRP A 354 -17.77 40.17 0.36
C TRP A 354 -17.50 41.67 0.55
N ASN A 355 -17.63 42.48 -0.50
CA ASN A 355 -17.34 43.92 -0.43
C ASN A 355 -18.56 44.81 -0.08
N GLY A 356 -19.72 44.21 0.18
CA GLY A 356 -21.01 44.89 0.36
C GLY A 356 -22.01 44.59 -0.77
N GLU A 357 -21.54 44.52 -2.02
CA GLU A 357 -22.37 44.29 -3.22
C GLU A 357 -22.04 42.99 -3.96
N LYS A 358 -20.78 42.53 -3.89
CA LYS A 358 -20.28 41.38 -4.63
C LYS A 358 -19.08 40.71 -3.95
N TRP A 359 -18.82 39.48 -4.37
CA TRP A 359 -17.57 38.78 -4.08
C TRP A 359 -16.41 39.40 -4.85
N VAL A 360 -15.32 39.71 -4.16
CA VAL A 360 -14.04 40.18 -4.70
C VAL A 360 -12.90 39.34 -4.15
N LEU A 361 -11.73 39.31 -4.80
CA LEU A 361 -10.57 38.61 -4.25
C LEU A 361 -10.09 39.30 -2.97
N GLY A 362 -9.92 38.53 -1.90
CA GLY A 362 -9.33 38.96 -0.64
C GLY A 362 -7.81 38.79 -0.61
N THR A 363 -7.24 38.85 0.59
CA THR A 363 -5.81 38.61 0.82
C THR A 363 -5.43 37.16 0.47
N PRO A 364 -4.43 36.91 -0.39
CA PRO A 364 -3.95 35.56 -0.66
C PRO A 364 -3.13 35.01 0.51
N GLU A 365 -3.39 33.76 0.88
CA GLU A 365 -2.55 32.99 1.80
C GLU A 365 -1.63 32.06 1.00
N THR A 366 -0.36 31.97 1.39
CA THR A 366 0.63 31.11 0.75
C THR A 366 1.09 30.02 1.70
N THR A 367 1.12 28.77 1.20
CA THR A 367 1.68 27.62 1.90
C THR A 367 2.70 26.95 0.99
N ALA A 368 3.93 26.82 1.47
CA ALA A 368 4.97 26.05 0.81
C ALA A 368 5.02 24.64 1.42
N LYS A 369 5.10 23.62 0.58
CA LYS A 369 5.40 22.25 0.99
C LYS A 369 6.64 21.76 0.27
N ASP A 370 7.68 21.44 1.01
CA ASP A 370 8.88 20.81 0.49
C ASP A 370 8.72 19.28 0.49
N GLU A 371 8.95 18.66 -0.65
CA GLU A 371 9.02 17.20 -0.79
C GLU A 371 10.34 16.81 -1.46
N LYS A 372 10.94 15.70 -1.02
CA LYS A 372 12.11 15.10 -1.66
C LYS A 372 11.73 13.82 -2.37
N ARG A 373 12.15 13.70 -3.64
CA ARG A 373 12.05 12.47 -4.43
C ARG A 373 13.42 12.08 -4.99
N PRO A 374 13.65 10.80 -5.35
CA PRO A 374 14.82 10.43 -6.14
C PRO A 374 14.81 11.14 -7.51
N MET A 375 16.02 11.35 -8.04
CA MET A 375 16.22 11.75 -9.44
C MET A 375 15.81 10.64 -10.41
N THR A 376 15.16 11.02 -11.50
CA THR A 376 14.95 10.19 -12.69
C THR A 376 16.27 9.95 -13.43
N ALA A 377 16.30 8.94 -14.31
CA ALA A 377 17.46 8.63 -15.13
C ALA A 377 17.90 9.77 -16.07
N ALA A 378 16.98 10.69 -16.43
CA ALA A 378 17.30 11.89 -17.20
C ALA A 378 17.98 12.95 -16.32
N GLU A 379 17.40 13.28 -15.17
CA GLU A 379 17.94 14.28 -14.23
C GLU A 379 19.34 13.90 -13.71
N LYS A 380 19.60 12.60 -13.48
CA LYS A 380 20.95 12.13 -13.14
C LYS A 380 21.99 12.38 -14.24
N LYS A 381 21.59 12.37 -15.52
CA LYS A 381 22.48 12.58 -16.67
C LYS A 381 22.90 14.05 -16.85
N GLU A 382 22.22 14.98 -16.17
CA GLU A 382 22.60 16.40 -16.09
C GLU A 382 23.67 16.67 -15.02
N CYS A 383 23.95 15.70 -14.13
CA CYS A 383 24.99 15.82 -13.11
C CYS A 383 26.41 15.68 -13.71
N PRO A 384 27.42 16.37 -13.14
CA PRO A 384 28.80 16.21 -13.57
C PRO A 384 29.29 14.78 -13.28
N LEU A 385 29.93 14.17 -14.28
CA LEU A 385 30.57 12.86 -14.14
C LEU A 385 31.77 12.93 -13.18
N PRO A 386 32.10 11.86 -12.43
CA PRO A 386 33.31 11.81 -11.62
C PRO A 386 34.57 11.96 -12.46
N VAL A 387 35.59 12.60 -11.88
CA VAL A 387 36.94 12.72 -12.45
C VAL A 387 37.91 12.06 -11.48
N GLU A 388 38.67 11.08 -11.95
CA GLU A 388 39.81 10.50 -11.23
C GLU A 388 41.12 10.90 -11.92
N ASP A 389 42.15 11.21 -11.13
CA ASP A 389 43.52 11.37 -11.65
C ASP A 389 44.08 10.01 -12.13
N PRO A 390 44.83 9.98 -13.25
CA PRO A 390 45.40 8.75 -13.78
C PRO A 390 46.44 8.16 -12.83
N LYS A 391 46.25 6.87 -12.51
CA LYS A 391 47.11 6.09 -11.61
C LYS A 391 48.24 5.48 -12.43
N HIS A 392 49.48 5.53 -11.93
CA HIS A 392 50.67 5.01 -12.62
C HIS A 392 51.32 3.94 -11.75
N SER A 393 51.87 2.89 -12.37
CA SER A 393 52.76 1.96 -11.68
C SER A 393 54.13 2.60 -11.44
N GLU A 394 54.92 1.95 -10.59
CA GLU A 394 56.38 2.13 -10.58
C GLU A 394 56.96 1.82 -11.97
N TRP A 395 58.09 2.46 -12.29
CA TRP A 395 58.88 2.16 -13.47
C TRP A 395 59.58 0.81 -13.30
N LYS A 396 59.57 0.00 -14.35
CA LYS A 396 60.32 -1.26 -14.43
C LYS A 396 61.31 -1.17 -15.59
N ASP A 397 62.56 -1.46 -15.30
CA ASP A 397 63.58 -1.64 -16.33
C ASP A 397 63.25 -2.87 -17.20
N GLY A 398 63.55 -2.79 -18.49
CA GLY A 398 63.56 -3.94 -19.39
C GLY A 398 64.84 -4.76 -19.25
N GLU A 399 65.04 -5.72 -20.16
CA GLU A 399 66.31 -6.44 -20.29
C GLU A 399 67.37 -5.55 -20.99
N TRP A 400 68.63 -5.71 -20.60
CA TRP A 400 69.82 -5.12 -21.25
C TRP A 400 70.90 -6.18 -21.42
N VAL A 401 71.86 -5.95 -22.32
CA VAL A 401 72.98 -6.87 -22.61
C VAL A 401 74.35 -6.18 -22.49
N CYS A 402 75.42 -6.97 -22.42
CA CYS A 402 76.79 -6.47 -22.46
C CYS A 402 77.00 -5.52 -23.66
N GLY A 403 77.39 -4.26 -23.38
CA GLY A 403 77.56 -3.20 -24.37
C GLY A 403 76.42 -2.17 -24.44
N ASP A 404 75.26 -2.43 -23.81
CA ASP A 404 74.24 -1.39 -23.63
C ASP A 404 74.71 -0.32 -22.62
N THR A 405 74.37 0.94 -22.89
CA THR A 405 74.63 2.08 -21.98
C THR A 405 73.37 2.69 -21.38
N THR A 406 72.20 2.28 -21.87
CA THR A 406 70.90 2.80 -21.45
C THR A 406 69.85 1.69 -21.43
N VAL A 407 68.95 1.68 -20.44
CA VAL A 407 67.82 0.75 -20.38
C VAL A 407 66.50 1.48 -20.61
N THR A 408 65.59 0.83 -21.34
CA THR A 408 64.21 1.31 -21.51
C THR A 408 63.39 0.91 -20.30
N GLN A 409 62.78 1.90 -19.65
CA GLN A 409 61.84 1.69 -18.56
C GLN A 409 60.40 1.69 -19.07
N THR A 410 59.55 0.85 -18.49
CA THR A 410 58.12 0.74 -18.78
C THR A 410 57.29 0.99 -17.52
N ARG A 411 56.11 1.59 -17.67
CA ARG A 411 55.10 1.64 -16.61
C ARG A 411 53.69 1.55 -17.17
N GLU A 412 52.79 0.99 -16.37
CA GLU A 412 51.36 1.00 -16.70
C GLU A 412 50.71 2.28 -16.19
N LYS A 413 49.92 2.93 -17.04
CA LYS A 413 49.02 4.03 -16.69
C LYS A 413 47.58 3.56 -16.80
N THR A 414 46.88 3.57 -15.67
CA THR A 414 45.46 3.28 -15.56
C THR A 414 44.67 4.59 -15.49
N THR A 415 43.80 4.82 -16.47
CA THR A 415 42.90 5.98 -16.53
C THR A 415 41.45 5.51 -16.38
N THR A 416 40.73 6.02 -15.37
CA THR A 416 39.29 5.78 -15.22
C THR A 416 38.52 6.90 -15.90
N THR A 417 37.65 6.57 -16.85
CA THR A 417 36.66 7.50 -17.42
C THR A 417 35.26 7.03 -17.02
N TYR A 418 34.28 7.94 -16.98
CA TYR A 418 32.91 7.59 -16.60
C TYR A 418 31.91 7.95 -17.71
N ALA A 419 30.89 7.12 -17.89
CA ALA A 419 29.76 7.38 -18.78
C ALA A 419 28.45 6.93 -18.15
N TYR A 420 27.36 7.66 -18.39
CA TYR A 420 26.05 7.29 -17.83
C TYR A 420 25.39 6.14 -18.62
N ASN A 421 24.97 5.08 -17.91
CA ASN A 421 24.10 4.04 -18.47
C ASN A 421 22.64 4.56 -18.67
N ASP A 422 21.75 3.72 -19.17
CA ASP A 422 20.34 4.10 -19.39
C ASP A 422 19.59 4.52 -18.12
N GLU A 423 19.99 4.00 -16.95
CA GLU A 423 19.42 4.29 -15.63
C GLU A 423 19.95 5.60 -14.99
N GLY A 424 20.89 6.27 -15.68
CA GLY A 424 21.58 7.47 -15.19
C GLY A 424 22.66 7.18 -14.14
N THR A 425 23.19 5.96 -14.09
CA THR A 425 24.30 5.57 -13.21
C THR A 425 25.63 5.76 -13.94
N ALA A 426 26.60 6.43 -13.32
CA ALA A 426 27.93 6.62 -13.89
C ALA A 426 28.74 5.30 -13.83
N VAL A 427 28.97 4.68 -14.98
CA VAL A 427 29.73 3.44 -15.12
C VAL A 427 31.19 3.76 -15.45
N PRO A 428 32.18 3.20 -14.72
CA PRO A 428 33.59 3.37 -15.04
C PRO A 428 34.01 2.52 -16.24
N THR A 429 34.71 3.15 -17.19
CA THR A 429 35.53 2.50 -18.22
C THR A 429 36.99 2.70 -17.86
N VAL A 430 37.70 1.59 -17.60
CA VAL A 430 39.11 1.59 -17.20
C VAL A 430 40.00 1.32 -18.40
N THR A 431 40.81 2.31 -18.79
CA THR A 431 41.77 2.19 -19.89
C THR A 431 43.17 2.02 -19.31
N LYS A 432 43.88 0.96 -19.71
CA LYS A 432 45.30 0.76 -19.42
C LYS A 432 46.12 1.11 -20.66
N THR A 433 47.17 1.89 -20.48
CA THR A 433 48.13 2.27 -21.52
C THR A 433 49.54 2.19 -20.97
N GLU A 434 50.49 1.69 -21.74
CA GLU A 434 51.90 1.69 -21.36
C GLU A 434 52.54 3.05 -21.69
N GLU A 435 53.36 3.56 -20.76
CA GLU A 435 54.28 4.67 -21.01
C GLU A 435 55.71 4.14 -20.93
N THR A 436 56.60 4.68 -21.77
CA THR A 436 58.03 4.33 -21.82
C THR A 436 58.92 5.55 -21.59
N GLN A 437 60.08 5.32 -20.98
CA GLN A 437 61.18 6.29 -20.93
C GLN A 437 62.52 5.55 -21.00
N THR A 438 63.63 6.29 -21.06
CA THR A 438 64.98 5.72 -21.08
C THR A 438 65.78 6.32 -19.93
N ARG A 439 66.61 5.50 -19.26
CA ARG A 439 67.63 5.94 -18.32
C ARG A 439 69.00 5.41 -18.73
N ASP A 440 70.05 6.06 -18.27
CA ASP A 440 71.40 5.51 -18.33
C ASP A 440 71.52 4.32 -17.35
N LEU A 441 72.38 3.35 -17.68
CA LEU A 441 72.78 2.26 -16.77
C LEU A 441 73.90 2.73 -15.83
N THR A 442 73.98 2.17 -14.63
CA THR A 442 75.12 2.41 -13.74
C THR A 442 76.34 1.59 -14.19
N SER A 443 77.54 1.99 -13.76
CA SER A 443 78.77 1.23 -14.02
C SER A 443 78.74 -0.18 -13.41
N GLU A 444 77.90 -0.40 -12.40
CA GLU A 444 77.70 -1.71 -11.75
C GLU A 444 76.76 -2.58 -12.60
N GLU A 445 75.65 -2.04 -13.09
CA GLU A 445 74.71 -2.73 -14.00
C GLU A 445 75.32 -3.09 -15.36
N ILE A 446 76.30 -2.31 -15.81
CA ILE A 446 77.13 -2.61 -16.99
C ILE A 446 78.14 -3.72 -16.66
N GLY A 447 78.70 -3.71 -15.44
CA GLY A 447 79.65 -4.72 -14.94
C GLY A 447 79.06 -6.12 -14.82
N GLU A 448 77.86 -6.24 -14.24
CA GLU A 448 77.16 -7.52 -14.05
C GLU A 448 76.69 -8.18 -15.36
N ALA A 449 76.59 -7.42 -16.46
CA ALA A 449 76.07 -7.90 -17.74
C ALA A 449 77.09 -8.65 -18.63
N CYS A 450 78.36 -8.74 -18.21
CA CYS A 450 79.47 -9.26 -19.01
C CYS A 450 80.31 -10.29 -18.21
N ASP A 451 80.89 -11.29 -18.87
CA ASP A 451 81.88 -12.22 -18.29
C ASP A 451 83.32 -11.83 -18.69
N LEU A 452 84.33 -12.20 -17.90
CA LEU A 452 85.73 -12.09 -18.36
C LEU A 452 86.00 -13.09 -19.49
N VAL A 453 86.74 -12.66 -20.52
CA VAL A 453 87.05 -13.48 -21.69
C VAL A 453 88.35 -14.26 -21.45
N PRO A 454 88.33 -15.61 -21.40
CA PRO A 454 89.55 -16.39 -21.19
C PRO A 454 90.43 -16.44 -22.45
N GLY A 455 91.74 -16.35 -22.25
CA GLY A 455 92.77 -16.73 -23.22
C GLY A 455 93.34 -18.12 -22.92
N GLU A 456 94.65 -18.29 -23.03
CA GLU A 456 95.35 -19.53 -22.67
C GLU A 456 95.50 -19.65 -21.15
N ILE A 457 94.97 -20.73 -20.55
CA ILE A 457 95.03 -21.01 -19.10
C ILE A 457 95.43 -22.49 -18.91
N GLU A 458 96.63 -22.74 -18.39
CA GLU A 458 97.18 -24.09 -18.27
C GLU A 458 98.19 -24.27 -17.11
N SER A 459 98.51 -25.52 -16.78
CA SER A 459 99.53 -25.88 -15.80
C SER A 459 100.93 -25.98 -16.44
N VAL A 460 101.81 -25.02 -16.16
CA VAL A 460 103.13 -24.91 -16.82
C VAL A 460 104.23 -25.49 -15.93
N CYS A 461 105.16 -26.24 -16.54
CA CYS A 461 106.26 -26.93 -15.87
C CYS A 461 107.59 -26.19 -16.09
N VAL A 462 107.96 -25.26 -15.20
CA VAL A 462 109.15 -24.40 -15.39
C VAL A 462 110.26 -24.80 -14.43
N GLY A 463 111.29 -25.48 -14.94
CA GLY A 463 112.49 -25.84 -14.18
C GLY A 463 112.17 -26.71 -12.95
N ASP A 464 111.47 -27.83 -13.15
CA ASP A 464 111.03 -28.78 -12.12
C ASP A 464 110.04 -28.20 -11.08
N VAL A 465 109.40 -27.07 -11.38
CA VAL A 465 108.47 -26.38 -10.47
C VAL A 465 107.15 -26.10 -11.20
N PRO A 466 105.99 -26.38 -10.59
CA PRO A 466 104.68 -26.15 -11.21
C PRO A 466 104.22 -24.68 -11.08
N PHE A 467 103.63 -24.17 -12.15
CA PHE A 467 103.03 -22.83 -12.24
C PHE A 467 101.65 -22.94 -12.91
N LEU A 468 100.81 -21.93 -12.68
CA LEU A 468 99.65 -21.61 -13.53
C LEU A 468 100.11 -20.58 -14.56
N GLY A 469 100.04 -20.90 -15.85
CA GLY A 469 100.03 -19.93 -16.93
C GLY A 469 98.60 -19.45 -17.16
N TYR A 470 98.39 -18.16 -17.38
CA TYR A 470 97.05 -17.61 -17.61
C TYR A 470 97.06 -16.35 -18.49
N GLU A 471 95.97 -16.16 -19.21
CA GLU A 471 95.58 -14.95 -19.91
C GLU A 471 94.07 -14.75 -19.78
N VAL A 472 93.65 -13.53 -19.42
CA VAL A 472 92.25 -13.09 -19.42
C VAL A 472 92.15 -11.71 -20.05
N SER A 473 91.09 -11.46 -20.82
CA SER A 473 90.78 -10.18 -21.44
C SER A 473 89.51 -9.58 -20.86
N LEU A 474 89.48 -8.25 -20.80
CA LEU A 474 88.26 -7.50 -20.47
C LEU A 474 87.25 -7.53 -21.62
N PRO A 475 85.94 -7.39 -21.32
CA PRO A 475 84.92 -7.15 -22.35
C PRO A 475 85.13 -5.82 -23.08
N GLU A 476 84.53 -5.68 -24.26
CA GLU A 476 84.53 -4.40 -24.99
C GLU A 476 83.84 -3.30 -24.16
N GLY A 477 84.50 -2.14 -24.04
CA GLY A 477 84.02 -1.00 -23.24
C GLY A 477 84.59 -0.89 -21.82
N PHE A 478 85.35 -1.88 -21.33
CA PHE A 478 85.99 -1.85 -20.01
C PHE A 478 87.47 -1.43 -20.12
N GLU A 479 87.90 -0.48 -19.27
CA GLU A 479 89.31 -0.07 -19.14
C GLU A 479 89.83 -0.32 -17.72
N THR A 480 91.06 -0.83 -17.61
CA THR A 480 91.74 -1.04 -16.32
C THR A 480 92.25 0.29 -15.75
N VAL A 481 91.81 0.68 -14.54
CA VAL A 481 92.34 1.87 -13.87
C VAL A 481 93.77 1.63 -13.34
N ASP A 482 94.04 0.40 -12.89
CA ASP A 482 95.33 -0.06 -12.35
C ASP A 482 95.96 -1.14 -13.24
N GLY A 483 97.30 -1.16 -13.34
CA GLY A 483 98.03 -2.03 -14.28
C GLY A 483 98.02 -3.53 -13.98
N ASN A 484 97.68 -3.92 -12.75
CA ASN A 484 97.58 -5.31 -12.28
C ASN A 484 96.22 -5.53 -11.59
N PRO A 485 95.11 -5.68 -12.34
CA PRO A 485 93.76 -5.62 -11.76
C PRO A 485 93.21 -6.99 -11.32
N VAL A 486 93.90 -8.10 -11.61
CA VAL A 486 93.36 -9.45 -11.44
C VAL A 486 93.63 -9.99 -10.04
N THR A 487 92.58 -10.52 -9.41
CA THR A 487 92.70 -11.45 -8.27
C THR A 487 92.50 -12.87 -8.77
N ILE A 488 93.42 -13.78 -8.44
CA ILE A 488 93.40 -15.19 -8.83
C ILE A 488 93.20 -16.05 -7.58
N THR A 489 92.05 -16.72 -7.50
CA THR A 489 91.69 -17.61 -6.38
C THR A 489 91.71 -19.07 -6.83
N PHE A 490 92.57 -19.90 -6.23
CA PHE A 490 92.43 -21.35 -6.26
C PHE A 490 91.42 -21.74 -5.18
N VAL A 491 90.27 -22.30 -5.59
CA VAL A 491 89.16 -22.62 -4.70
C VAL A 491 89.38 -23.99 -4.05
N ASN A 492 89.34 -24.03 -2.72
CA ASN A 492 89.45 -25.26 -1.95
C ASN A 492 88.16 -26.10 -2.12
N PRO A 493 88.24 -27.38 -2.54
CA PRO A 493 87.06 -28.23 -2.72
C PRO A 493 86.43 -28.68 -1.39
N THR A 494 87.04 -28.35 -0.25
CA THR A 494 86.50 -28.64 1.09
C THR A 494 85.65 -27.48 1.58
N GLU A 495 84.39 -27.74 1.96
CA GLU A 495 83.53 -26.72 2.57
C GLU A 495 84.18 -26.14 3.85
N GLY A 496 84.35 -24.82 3.89
CA GLY A 496 85.06 -24.13 4.98
C GLY A 496 86.59 -24.26 4.96
N GLY A 497 87.18 -24.88 3.92
CA GLY A 497 88.62 -24.91 3.69
C GLY A 497 89.18 -23.55 3.22
N GLU A 498 90.43 -23.26 3.57
CA GLU A 498 91.11 -22.04 3.15
C GLU A 498 91.48 -22.08 1.66
N ASN A 499 91.06 -21.07 0.90
CA ASN A 499 91.44 -20.84 -0.49
C ASN A 499 92.86 -20.26 -0.56
N PHE A 500 93.59 -20.51 -1.65
CA PHE A 500 94.77 -19.72 -1.98
C PHE A 500 94.36 -18.54 -2.88
N VAL A 501 94.72 -17.32 -2.48
CA VAL A 501 94.40 -16.08 -3.19
C VAL A 501 95.69 -15.35 -3.56
N ALA A 502 95.78 -14.90 -4.80
CA ALA A 502 96.84 -14.04 -5.30
C ALA A 502 96.25 -12.78 -5.92
N ASP A 503 96.26 -11.69 -5.15
CA ASP A 503 95.80 -10.36 -5.59
C ASP A 503 96.84 -9.65 -6.48
N ASN A 504 96.45 -8.54 -7.12
CA ASN A 504 97.34 -7.63 -7.84
C ASN A 504 98.15 -8.32 -8.96
N GLN A 505 97.51 -9.21 -9.71
CA GLN A 505 98.08 -9.89 -10.87
C GLN A 505 97.78 -9.12 -12.17
N PRO A 506 98.68 -9.13 -13.17
CA PRO A 506 98.40 -8.60 -14.52
C PRO A 506 97.29 -9.41 -15.22
N LEU A 507 96.77 -8.91 -16.36
CA LEU A 507 95.79 -9.63 -17.18
C LEU A 507 96.33 -10.92 -17.82
N SER A 508 97.65 -11.04 -17.99
CA SER A 508 98.30 -12.29 -18.40
C SER A 508 99.67 -12.46 -17.74
N GLY A 509 100.06 -13.70 -17.45
CA GLY A 509 101.30 -13.99 -16.74
C GLY A 509 101.48 -15.44 -16.30
N THR A 510 102.33 -15.63 -15.29
CA THR A 510 102.52 -16.92 -14.62
C THR A 510 102.49 -16.74 -13.10
N LEU A 511 101.79 -17.63 -12.41
CA LEU A 511 101.62 -17.65 -10.96
C LEU A 511 102.20 -18.96 -10.41
N LEU A 512 102.99 -18.89 -9.33
CA LEU A 512 103.54 -20.09 -8.68
C LEU A 512 102.41 -20.94 -8.10
N TRP A 513 102.41 -22.25 -8.36
CA TRP A 513 101.33 -23.13 -7.90
C TRP A 513 101.26 -23.18 -6.35
N PRO A 514 100.08 -23.17 -5.72
CA PRO A 514 99.97 -23.15 -4.26
C PRO A 514 100.72 -24.31 -3.59
N GLY A 515 101.65 -23.99 -2.69
CA GLY A 515 102.49 -24.97 -1.99
C GLY A 515 103.78 -25.38 -2.72
N ALA A 516 104.05 -24.84 -3.91
CA ALA A 516 105.32 -25.01 -4.61
C ALA A 516 106.39 -23.99 -4.18
N SER A 517 107.66 -24.27 -4.49
CA SER A 517 108.77 -23.30 -4.34
C SER A 517 109.72 -23.40 -5.52
N ASN A 518 110.03 -22.25 -6.13
CA ASN A 518 111.03 -22.11 -7.20
C ASN A 518 112.45 -21.83 -6.72
N VAL A 519 112.64 -21.54 -5.42
CA VAL A 519 113.95 -21.38 -4.76
C VAL A 519 114.30 -22.63 -3.97
N ALA A 520 115.59 -22.86 -3.71
CA ALA A 520 116.04 -24.04 -2.97
C ALA A 520 115.79 -23.90 -1.44
N PRO A 521 115.27 -24.94 -0.75
CA PRO A 521 114.79 -26.21 -1.30
C PRO A 521 113.49 -26.04 -2.10
N LYS A 522 113.41 -26.70 -3.27
CA LYS A 522 112.19 -26.75 -4.07
C LYS A 522 111.09 -27.44 -3.28
N MET A 523 109.86 -27.02 -3.50
CA MET A 523 108.68 -27.58 -2.83
C MET A 523 107.63 -27.91 -3.87
N TRP A 524 106.76 -28.85 -3.51
CA TRP A 524 105.64 -29.33 -4.30
C TRP A 524 104.41 -29.44 -3.39
N PRO A 525 103.18 -29.27 -3.92
CA PRO A 525 101.99 -29.40 -3.10
C PRO A 525 101.87 -30.82 -2.55
N GLY A 526 101.41 -30.97 -1.31
CA GLY A 526 101.34 -32.26 -0.62
C GLY A 526 102.70 -32.88 -0.26
N TRP A 527 103.78 -32.10 -0.26
CA TRP A 527 105.10 -32.54 0.20
C TRP A 527 105.70 -31.57 1.23
N GLU A 528 106.42 -32.13 2.22
CA GLU A 528 107.17 -31.43 3.26
C GLU A 528 108.63 -31.93 3.30
N LEU A 529 109.60 -31.03 3.49
CA LEU A 529 111.01 -31.40 3.64
C LEU A 529 111.34 -31.66 5.11
N VAL A 530 111.38 -32.93 5.51
CA VAL A 530 111.63 -33.36 6.89
C VAL A 530 113.02 -33.96 6.98
N ASN A 531 113.89 -33.40 7.83
CA ASN A 531 115.29 -33.83 8.02
C ASN A 531 116.17 -33.89 6.74
N GLY A 532 115.74 -33.24 5.65
CA GLY A 532 116.42 -33.25 4.35
C GLY A 532 115.85 -34.24 3.33
N GLU A 533 114.78 -34.96 3.68
CA GLU A 533 114.06 -35.89 2.81
C GLU A 533 112.64 -35.36 2.55
N TYR A 534 112.10 -35.56 1.34
CA TYR A 534 110.73 -35.14 1.01
C TYR A 534 109.73 -36.20 1.45
N VAL A 535 108.88 -35.85 2.41
CA VAL A 535 107.82 -36.71 2.95
C VAL A 535 106.47 -36.23 2.43
N LYS A 536 105.59 -37.15 2.02
CA LYS A 536 104.24 -36.78 1.59
C LYS A 536 103.40 -36.36 2.80
N THR A 537 102.65 -35.27 2.66
CA THR A 537 101.71 -34.73 3.65
C THR A 537 100.32 -34.58 3.02
N ASP A 538 99.26 -34.58 3.83
CA ASP A 538 97.93 -34.10 3.42
C ASP A 538 97.81 -32.56 3.54
N GLY A 539 98.82 -31.92 4.14
CA GLY A 539 98.99 -30.47 4.19
C GLY A 539 99.57 -29.89 2.89
N ASN A 540 100.20 -28.71 3.02
CA ASN A 540 100.85 -27.97 1.94
C ASN A 540 100.08 -28.02 0.60
N TYR A 541 98.78 -27.72 0.61
CA TYR A 541 97.93 -27.63 -0.59
C TYR A 541 97.82 -28.92 -1.46
N ASP A 542 97.96 -30.15 -0.90
CA ASP A 542 97.75 -31.41 -1.67
C ASP A 542 96.38 -31.46 -2.39
N TRP A 543 95.36 -30.78 -1.85
CA TRP A 543 94.03 -30.68 -2.45
C TRP A 543 94.05 -30.10 -3.88
N THR A 544 95.01 -29.24 -4.22
CA THR A 544 95.15 -28.68 -5.59
C THR A 544 95.54 -29.73 -6.65
N ARG A 545 95.96 -30.92 -6.23
CA ARG A 545 96.54 -31.94 -7.13
C ARG A 545 95.51 -32.85 -7.79
N LYS A 546 94.22 -32.66 -7.51
CA LYS A 546 93.12 -33.56 -7.88
C LYS A 546 92.14 -32.93 -8.89
N GLY A 547 92.61 -31.91 -9.62
CA GLY A 547 91.75 -30.89 -10.25
C GLY A 547 91.48 -29.77 -9.25
N VAL A 548 91.46 -28.52 -9.71
CA VAL A 548 91.17 -27.34 -8.88
C VAL A 548 90.48 -26.26 -9.70
N THR A 549 89.37 -25.73 -9.19
CA THR A 549 88.74 -24.55 -9.77
C THR A 549 89.60 -23.31 -9.49
N VAL A 550 90.04 -22.65 -10.55
CA VAL A 550 90.71 -21.35 -10.50
C VAL A 550 89.72 -20.29 -10.96
N ARG A 551 89.51 -19.28 -10.12
CA ARG A 551 88.65 -18.11 -10.39
C ARG A 551 89.51 -16.87 -10.58
N PHE A 552 89.19 -16.10 -11.61
CA PHE A 552 89.83 -14.85 -12.00
C PHE A 552 88.81 -13.71 -11.80
N GLU A 553 89.20 -12.65 -11.11
CA GLU A 553 88.28 -11.60 -10.66
C GLU A 553 88.87 -10.22 -10.96
N VAL A 554 88.13 -9.42 -11.74
CA VAL A 554 88.42 -8.00 -12.06
C VAL A 554 87.17 -7.12 -11.87
N ASN A 555 86.01 -7.74 -11.61
CA ASN A 555 84.66 -7.22 -11.86
C ASN A 555 84.46 -6.85 -13.35
N PRO A 556 84.15 -7.83 -14.25
CA PRO A 556 83.53 -9.13 -13.96
C PRO A 556 84.50 -10.26 -13.54
N SER A 557 84.03 -11.52 -13.56
CA SER A 557 84.83 -12.70 -13.19
C SER A 557 84.79 -13.80 -14.25
N TYR A 558 85.65 -14.81 -14.11
CA TYR A 558 85.64 -16.07 -14.86
C TYR A 558 86.15 -17.21 -13.98
N SER A 559 85.69 -18.45 -14.19
CA SER A 559 86.17 -19.64 -13.47
C SER A 559 86.39 -20.81 -14.43
N THR A 560 87.47 -21.56 -14.22
CA THR A 560 87.77 -22.80 -14.95
C THR A 560 88.41 -23.85 -14.05
N GLU A 561 88.43 -25.11 -14.46
CA GLU A 561 89.17 -26.18 -13.77
C GLU A 561 90.56 -26.34 -14.39
N VAL A 562 91.59 -26.29 -13.55
CA VAL A 562 92.99 -26.53 -13.94
C VAL A 562 93.48 -27.78 -13.24
N PHE A 563 94.15 -28.67 -13.98
CA PHE A 563 94.74 -29.88 -13.43
C PHE A 563 96.20 -29.64 -13.07
N TYR A 564 96.66 -30.26 -11.98
CA TYR A 564 98.07 -30.24 -11.59
C TYR A 564 98.91 -31.10 -12.57
N PRO A 565 100.18 -30.74 -12.87
CA PRO A 565 100.99 -31.49 -13.81
C PRO A 565 101.09 -32.99 -13.50
N GLU A 566 100.95 -33.81 -14.53
CA GLU A 566 100.97 -35.27 -14.44
C GLU A 566 102.25 -35.83 -13.83
N ALA A 567 102.17 -36.97 -13.14
CA ALA A 567 103.25 -37.50 -12.31
C ALA A 567 104.56 -37.82 -13.05
N SER A 568 104.52 -37.88 -14.39
CA SER A 568 105.66 -38.05 -15.30
C SER A 568 106.39 -36.74 -15.64
N ALA A 569 105.79 -35.58 -15.35
CA ALA A 569 106.42 -34.27 -15.47
C ALA A 569 107.39 -34.02 -14.29
N VAL A 570 108.56 -33.44 -14.58
CA VAL A 570 109.63 -33.23 -13.58
C VAL A 570 109.20 -32.27 -12.44
N CYS A 571 108.15 -31.49 -12.67
CA CYS A 571 107.52 -30.59 -11.69
C CYS A 571 106.36 -31.21 -10.88
N ALA A 572 106.00 -32.48 -11.10
CA ALA A 572 104.82 -33.06 -10.45
C ALA A 572 105.10 -33.67 -9.06
N ASN A 573 106.33 -34.12 -8.81
CA ASN A 573 106.78 -34.69 -7.55
C ASN A 573 108.27 -34.36 -7.32
N PRO A 574 108.74 -34.34 -6.05
CA PRO A 574 110.16 -34.36 -5.75
C PRO A 574 110.84 -35.62 -6.34
N PRO A 575 112.10 -35.54 -6.79
CA PRO A 575 112.87 -36.72 -7.17
C PRO A 575 113.12 -37.63 -5.95
N VAL A 576 112.43 -38.77 -5.90
CA VAL A 576 112.61 -39.77 -4.82
C VAL A 576 113.91 -40.54 -4.98
N GLY A 577 114.69 -40.65 -3.90
CA GLY A 577 115.95 -41.40 -3.86
C GLY A 577 115.71 -42.91 -3.75
N GLY A 578 116.42 -43.71 -4.55
CA GLY A 578 116.07 -45.12 -4.80
C GLY A 578 116.16 -46.06 -3.59
N GLY A 579 115.17 -46.97 -3.52
CA GLY A 579 115.13 -48.20 -2.72
C GLY A 579 114.14 -49.17 -3.37
N ASP A 580 114.40 -50.48 -3.31
CA ASP A 580 113.86 -51.45 -4.28
C ASP A 580 112.41 -51.94 -4.05
N ASP A 581 111.60 -51.81 -5.12
CA ASP A 581 110.75 -52.82 -5.82
C ASP A 581 110.19 -54.04 -5.03
N PRO A 582 108.91 -54.43 -5.23
CA PRO A 582 108.56 -55.27 -6.39
C PRO A 582 107.19 -55.01 -7.05
N SER A 583 107.16 -54.79 -8.38
CA SER A 583 106.29 -55.53 -9.33
C SER A 583 106.44 -55.10 -10.80
N THR A 584 106.93 -56.02 -11.64
CA THR A 584 107.01 -55.90 -13.12
C THR A 584 106.10 -56.93 -13.84
N PRO A 585 105.82 -56.79 -15.16
CA PRO A 585 104.54 -57.23 -15.75
C PRO A 585 104.52 -58.62 -16.41
N THR A 586 103.32 -59.09 -16.79
CA THR A 586 103.10 -60.15 -17.81
C THR A 586 101.77 -59.93 -18.55
N THR A 587 101.69 -60.33 -19.82
CA THR A 587 100.59 -60.07 -20.77
C THR A 587 99.47 -61.14 -20.77
N GLY A 588 98.24 -60.73 -21.12
CA GLY A 588 97.10 -61.64 -21.34
C GLY A 588 95.83 -60.94 -21.84
N THR A 589 95.34 -61.32 -23.03
CA THR A 589 94.21 -60.69 -23.79
C THR A 589 93.72 -61.77 -24.80
N PRO A 590 92.42 -61.94 -25.18
CA PRO A 590 91.32 -60.95 -25.25
C PRO A 590 89.93 -61.39 -24.70
N ALA A 591 88.90 -60.57 -25.00
CA ALA A 591 87.47 -60.89 -25.21
C ALA A 591 86.51 -60.79 -23.98
N SER A 592 85.34 -60.14 -24.08
CA SER A 592 84.77 -59.27 -25.15
C SER A 592 83.57 -58.42 -24.65
N THR A 593 83.08 -57.53 -25.53
CA THR A 593 81.82 -56.73 -25.52
C THR A 593 81.72 -55.52 -24.59
N ASP A 594 82.30 -54.39 -25.04
CA ASP A 594 81.60 -53.24 -25.69
C ASP A 594 80.05 -53.22 -25.71
N PRO A 595 79.38 -52.05 -25.85
CA PRO A 595 79.83 -50.80 -26.53
C PRO A 595 79.59 -49.50 -25.71
N GLU A 596 79.89 -48.25 -26.11
CA GLU A 596 80.72 -47.49 -27.09
C GLU A 596 80.43 -45.98 -26.78
N ALA A 597 80.96 -44.90 -27.36
CA ALA A 597 82.23 -44.41 -27.94
C ALA A 597 81.95 -42.90 -28.32
N LEU A 598 82.83 -41.97 -28.72
CA LEU A 598 84.24 -41.86 -29.17
C LEU A 598 84.85 -40.64 -28.40
N ALA A 599 86.15 -40.48 -28.12
CA ALA A 599 87.40 -40.65 -28.87
C ALA A 599 87.77 -39.50 -29.85
N VAL A 600 88.83 -38.75 -29.51
CA VAL A 600 89.63 -37.87 -30.39
C VAL A 600 91.12 -38.10 -30.07
N THR A 601 92.01 -37.94 -31.05
CA THR A 601 93.39 -38.45 -31.03
C THR A 601 94.44 -37.40 -30.68
N GLY A 602 95.37 -37.73 -29.78
CA GLY A 602 96.65 -37.03 -29.65
C GLY A 602 97.70 -37.59 -30.64
N GLY A 603 98.27 -36.72 -31.48
CA GLY A 603 99.33 -37.07 -32.43
C GLY A 603 100.30 -35.89 -32.60
N GLY A 604 101.36 -35.85 -31.78
CA GLY A 604 102.25 -34.70 -31.69
C GLY A 604 103.46 -34.75 -32.62
N ILE A 605 103.80 -33.59 -33.21
CA ILE A 605 105.16 -33.23 -33.63
C ILE A 605 105.39 -31.72 -33.43
N SER A 606 106.45 -31.38 -32.70
CA SER A 606 107.12 -30.07 -32.76
C SER A 606 108.24 -30.13 -33.82
N PRO A 607 108.98 -29.04 -34.13
CA PRO A 607 108.85 -27.64 -33.70
C PRO A 607 108.95 -26.61 -34.86
N MET A 608 108.62 -25.32 -34.61
CA MET A 608 109.50 -24.19 -34.97
C MET A 608 109.00 -22.83 -34.43
N PHE A 609 109.86 -21.81 -34.49
CA PHE A 609 109.63 -20.45 -34.04
C PHE A 609 109.00 -19.54 -35.11
N ALA A 610 108.45 -18.40 -34.64
CA ALA A 610 108.62 -17.05 -35.17
C ALA A 610 107.46 -16.35 -35.94
N VAL A 611 107.00 -15.25 -35.30
CA VAL A 611 106.88 -13.87 -35.83
C VAL A 611 105.93 -13.57 -37.01
N ALA A 612 105.09 -12.55 -36.78
CA ALA A 612 104.19 -11.84 -37.71
C ALA A 612 103.00 -12.69 -38.24
N GLY A 613 101.75 -12.21 -38.26
CA GLY A 613 101.24 -10.85 -38.05
C GLY A 613 100.77 -10.22 -39.37
N GLY A 614 99.50 -9.81 -39.45
CA GLY A 614 98.97 -9.07 -40.59
C GLY A 614 97.63 -9.59 -41.14
N ALA A 615 96.66 -8.68 -41.19
CA ALA A 615 95.30 -8.83 -41.69
C ALA A 615 95.13 -9.36 -43.12
N VAL A 616 93.94 -9.91 -43.41
CA VAL A 616 93.26 -9.85 -44.72
C VAL A 616 91.74 -9.69 -44.49
N LEU A 617 91.08 -8.83 -45.27
CA LEU A 617 89.62 -8.67 -45.30
C LEU A 617 88.97 -9.75 -46.19
N LEU A 618 87.65 -9.95 -46.07
CA LEU A 618 86.71 -9.80 -47.20
C LEU A 618 85.25 -9.71 -46.73
N ALA A 619 84.32 -9.38 -47.63
CA ALA A 619 82.98 -8.86 -47.28
C ALA A 619 81.80 -9.45 -48.08
N GLY A 620 80.60 -9.36 -47.49
CA GLY A 620 79.27 -9.47 -48.12
C GLY A 620 78.19 -9.00 -47.12
N ILE A 621 77.20 -8.12 -47.39
CA ILE A 621 76.38 -7.85 -48.60
C ILE A 621 75.49 -9.07 -48.90
N ALA A 622 74.15 -9.05 -49.00
CA ALA A 622 73.10 -8.00 -49.00
C ALA A 622 71.72 -8.64 -48.71
N THR A 623 70.58 -8.00 -48.36
CA THR A 623 70.13 -6.62 -48.01
C THR A 623 68.83 -6.77 -47.15
N VAL A 624 67.78 -5.93 -46.99
CA VAL A 624 67.18 -4.74 -47.65
C VAL A 624 66.34 -3.94 -46.62
N ALA A 625 66.25 -2.61 -46.75
CA ALA A 625 65.21 -1.79 -46.13
C ALA A 625 64.39 -1.03 -47.20
N PHE A 626 63.07 -1.22 -47.27
CA PHE A 626 62.22 -0.56 -48.29
C PHE A 626 60.72 -0.45 -47.91
N ALA A 627 60.37 0.33 -46.88
CA ALA A 627 58.97 0.53 -46.47
C ALA A 627 58.59 1.96 -46.00
N ALA A 628 59.46 2.96 -46.19
CA ALA A 628 59.32 4.28 -45.56
C ALA A 628 59.07 5.47 -46.52
N TYR A 629 58.81 5.26 -47.83
CA TYR A 629 58.51 6.39 -48.73
C TYR A 629 57.62 6.07 -49.94
N ARG A 630 56.29 5.98 -49.76
CA ARG A 630 55.34 6.38 -50.81
C ARG A 630 53.93 6.73 -50.30
N ARG A 631 53.58 8.01 -50.48
CA ARG A 631 52.22 8.58 -50.67
C ARG A 631 51.27 8.61 -49.46
N ARG A 632 51.26 9.78 -48.80
CA ARG A 632 50.00 10.43 -48.36
C ARG A 632 49.09 10.70 -49.57
N GLN A 633 47.78 10.86 -49.31
CA GLN A 633 46.69 11.26 -50.24
C GLN A 633 46.38 10.22 -51.35
N ALA A 634 45.19 9.62 -51.39
CA ALA A 634 43.95 10.34 -51.69
C ALA A 634 42.64 9.64 -51.20
N SER A 635 41.66 10.49 -50.83
CA SER A 635 40.20 10.33 -50.92
C SER A 635 39.43 9.23 -50.17
N ALA A 636 38.44 9.69 -49.37
CA ALA A 636 37.12 9.09 -49.05
C ALA A 636 37.07 7.66 -48.44
N GLU A 637 36.20 7.37 -47.48
CA GLU A 637 34.89 8.00 -47.16
C GLU A 637 34.81 8.54 -45.71
#